data_AF-A0A7S9PWD3-F1
#
_entry.id   AF-A0A7S9PWD3-F1
#
_cell.length_a   1.000
_cell.length_b   1.000
_cell.length_c   1.000
_cell.angle_alpha   90.00
_cell.angle_beta   90.00
_cell.angle_gamma   90.00
#
_symmetry.space_group_name_H-M   'P 1'
#
loop_
_entity.id
_entity.type
_entity.pdbx_description
1 polymer ?
#
loop_
_entity_poly.entity_id
_entity_poly.type
_entity_poly.pdbx_seq_one_letter_code
_entity_poly.pdbx_strand_id
1 'polypeptide(L)'
;MKPTTRCPFDYLVSQYGKHHFKTFVQLLSPLLQDEDPDRYALILDIMDAVHFSAILIDDIANQSALRRNQPAAHVVFGETETATRAYLVLLRVVNRTMRENPVLAGELLNSLEEIHQGQDESLVWRRDGLETFPVADDERLAAYVRMSRLKTGSLFVLLGRLLANGGTEFDDLLVRFGLYAQLQNDCKNIYSPEYALNKGSVAEDLRNGELSYPVVVALIENKAEGIVGEALRTRSDGDTEQALRVLESPAVKDACLHALEAASVGLEDLVEAWGRREKMRSDTLDGDDLTRPSTITQHEQDDHVDRAAIDAKSDASGSSNKSLTPPETAPTTDTLSETAVGDISSVDVDYWTRRCVPIIGSLLKSCRVYSEAERETQLRFLQEHVLPNLGPRPSSPGSQIQSMATFSGFPLQPSINLSGSGQAKVRYTFEPLDSLSGTEVDPFALAPAQRVLEKLSTLLGVWPGWIDALIAAYHPTREEVEQIHPNLHEYLRGVLVRTTGRQDVQVPPMPRMWVCFVALDLEGASQALKVYFDPKIKEAVTGIPSCKYTCQILRTVDRFGNAKAVDMLEQFLAEEHSIGAVELIAIDCVPEEMQPSARIKVYVHTMSNSFQTVRKYMTMGGRCMDPATLEGLENLHDVWYSLLGESQGIVNEEYSKPLTGFSSMQHHLYFSYEMTPGNADPGVKVYIPVQSYAPDDKTIAQNYEANFRQLNWPWGEPGVYEA
;
A
#
# COMPACT_ATOMS: atom_id res chain seq x y z
N MET A 1 10.04 -8.92 -17.18
CA MET A 1 11.28 -9.71 -17.32
C MET A 1 11.87 -9.87 -15.93
N LYS A 2 11.98 -11.09 -15.39
CA LYS A 2 12.72 -11.32 -14.14
C LYS A 2 14.20 -10.98 -14.39
N PRO A 3 14.88 -10.20 -13.54
CA PRO A 3 16.31 -10.00 -13.69
C PRO A 3 17.02 -11.35 -13.60
N THR A 4 18.00 -11.57 -14.46
CA THR A 4 18.81 -12.80 -14.53
C THR A 4 19.78 -12.95 -13.35
N THR A 5 19.85 -11.96 -12.46
CA THR A 5 20.75 -11.91 -11.31
C THR A 5 20.15 -12.61 -10.09
N ARG A 6 20.98 -13.40 -9.39
CA ARG A 6 20.54 -14.33 -8.33
C ARG A 6 20.42 -13.70 -6.94
N CYS A 7 20.91 -12.47 -6.73
CA CYS A 7 20.86 -11.81 -5.43
C CYS A 7 20.89 -10.26 -5.53
N PRO A 8 20.49 -9.54 -4.46
CA PRO A 8 20.41 -8.07 -4.43
C PRO A 8 21.69 -7.34 -4.84
N PHE A 9 22.85 -7.82 -4.38
CA PHE A 9 24.14 -7.19 -4.66
C PHE A 9 24.52 -7.33 -6.13
N ASP A 10 24.39 -8.53 -6.72
CA ASP A 10 24.67 -8.76 -8.14
C ASP A 10 23.73 -7.96 -9.04
N TYR A 11 22.47 -7.79 -8.60
CA TYR A 11 21.51 -6.94 -9.29
C TYR A 11 21.97 -5.48 -9.32
N LEU A 12 22.41 -4.93 -8.20
CA LEU A 12 22.95 -3.56 -8.16
C LEU A 12 24.24 -3.42 -8.99
N VAL A 13 25.15 -4.40 -8.90
CA VAL A 13 26.37 -4.45 -9.74
C VAL A 13 26.01 -4.49 -11.22
N SER A 14 24.94 -5.19 -11.64
CA SER A 14 24.52 -5.21 -13.04
C SER A 14 24.05 -3.83 -13.57
N GLN A 15 23.63 -2.93 -12.66
CA GLN A 15 23.25 -1.56 -13.00
C GLN A 15 24.44 -0.61 -13.03
N TYR A 16 25.42 -0.77 -12.14
CA TYR A 16 26.55 0.16 -11.99
C TYR A 16 27.83 -0.30 -12.71
N GLY A 17 27.94 -1.59 -13.03
CA GLY A 17 29.18 -2.23 -13.44
C GLY A 17 30.03 -2.67 -12.24
N LYS A 18 30.98 -3.57 -12.50
CA LYS A 18 31.98 -4.00 -11.50
C LYS A 18 33.15 -3.01 -11.47
N HIS A 19 33.75 -2.82 -10.30
CA HIS A 19 34.89 -1.97 -10.00
C HIS A 19 34.60 -0.48 -10.23
N HIS A 20 33.59 0.04 -9.52
CA HIS A 20 33.13 1.42 -9.66
C HIS A 20 34.25 2.45 -9.45
N PHE A 21 35.17 2.17 -8.52
CA PHE A 21 36.29 3.05 -8.16
C PHE A 21 37.55 2.85 -9.01
N LYS A 22 37.49 2.04 -10.08
CA LYS A 22 38.67 1.75 -10.92
C LYS A 22 39.34 3.01 -11.44
N THR A 23 38.57 3.99 -11.93
CA THR A 23 39.10 5.24 -12.48
C THR A 23 39.84 6.05 -11.42
N PHE A 24 39.35 6.08 -10.17
CA PHE A 24 40.05 6.74 -9.06
C PHE A 24 41.35 6.04 -8.71
N VAL A 25 41.36 4.71 -8.66
CA VAL A 25 42.59 3.94 -8.40
C VAL A 25 43.63 4.22 -9.48
N GLN A 26 43.22 4.25 -10.75
CA GLN A 26 44.11 4.54 -11.88
C GLN A 26 44.64 5.98 -11.85
N LEU A 27 43.82 6.94 -11.41
CA LEU A 27 44.22 8.34 -11.29
C LEU A 27 45.22 8.55 -10.14
N LEU A 28 44.93 7.99 -8.97
CA LEU A 28 45.71 8.23 -7.74
C LEU A 28 46.92 7.30 -7.59
N SER A 29 46.88 6.10 -8.19
CA SER A 29 47.95 5.10 -8.11
C SER A 29 48.06 4.31 -9.44
N PRO A 30 48.53 4.96 -10.53
CA PRO A 30 48.48 4.39 -11.88
C PRO A 30 49.29 3.11 -12.08
N LEU A 31 50.36 2.91 -11.29
CA LEU A 31 51.25 1.75 -11.40
C LEU A 31 50.81 0.57 -10.51
N LEU A 32 49.82 0.77 -9.64
CA LEU A 32 49.45 -0.23 -8.63
C LEU A 32 49.03 -1.57 -9.22
N GLN A 33 48.33 -1.55 -10.35
CA GLN A 33 47.89 -2.77 -11.03
C GLN A 33 49.07 -3.65 -11.48
N ASP A 34 50.18 -3.03 -11.89
CA ASP A 34 51.36 -3.72 -12.38
C ASP A 34 52.33 -4.08 -11.23
N GLU A 35 52.44 -3.20 -10.22
CA GLU A 35 53.33 -3.38 -9.07
C GLU A 35 52.80 -4.38 -8.04
N ASP A 36 51.49 -4.37 -7.80
CA ASP A 36 50.82 -5.20 -6.78
C ASP A 36 49.39 -5.55 -7.22
N PRO A 37 49.24 -6.50 -8.17
CA PRO A 37 47.94 -6.86 -8.75
C PRO A 37 46.96 -7.44 -7.72
N ASP A 38 47.47 -8.11 -6.68
CA ASP A 38 46.65 -8.70 -5.63
C ASP A 38 46.04 -7.60 -4.74
N ARG A 39 46.85 -6.63 -4.30
CA ARG A 39 46.34 -5.46 -3.57
C ARG A 39 45.41 -4.62 -4.44
N TYR A 40 45.75 -4.41 -5.72
CA TYR A 40 44.86 -3.72 -6.66
C TYR A 40 43.47 -4.36 -6.71
N ALA A 41 43.41 -5.69 -6.90
CA ALA A 41 42.14 -6.41 -6.93
C ALA A 41 41.39 -6.36 -5.59
N LEU A 42 42.11 -6.50 -4.48
CA LEU A 42 41.53 -6.41 -3.13
C LEU A 42 40.91 -5.03 -2.87
N ILE A 43 41.58 -3.95 -3.26
CA ILE A 43 41.05 -2.57 -3.10
C ILE A 43 39.76 -2.39 -3.88
N LEU A 44 39.72 -2.84 -5.15
CA LEU A 44 38.51 -2.72 -5.96
C LEU A 44 37.33 -3.52 -5.37
N ASP A 45 37.58 -4.74 -4.89
CA ASP A 45 36.55 -5.55 -4.25
C ASP A 45 36.08 -4.94 -2.91
N ILE A 46 36.98 -4.35 -2.11
CA ILE A 46 36.62 -3.60 -0.89
C ILE A 46 35.72 -2.42 -1.24
N MET A 47 36.12 -1.60 -2.19
CA MET A 47 35.40 -0.37 -2.53
C MET A 47 34.00 -0.67 -3.09
N ASP A 48 33.86 -1.67 -3.97
CA ASP A 48 32.56 -2.12 -4.47
C ASP A 48 31.68 -2.65 -3.33
N ALA A 49 32.25 -3.47 -2.45
CA ALA A 49 31.52 -4.05 -1.31
C ALA A 49 30.98 -2.96 -0.38
N VAL A 50 31.79 -1.98 0.00
CA VAL A 50 31.38 -0.88 0.88
C VAL A 50 30.34 0.00 0.18
N HIS A 51 30.65 0.49 -1.03
CA HIS A 51 29.79 1.45 -1.72
C HIS A 51 28.42 0.88 -2.09
N PHE A 52 28.38 -0.32 -2.69
CA PHE A 52 27.11 -0.92 -3.10
C PHE A 52 26.30 -1.42 -1.90
N SER A 53 26.94 -1.92 -0.85
CA SER A 53 26.21 -2.29 0.38
C SER A 53 25.59 -1.06 1.05
N ALA A 54 26.30 0.07 1.09
CA ALA A 54 25.75 1.33 1.58
C ALA A 54 24.51 1.77 0.76
N ILE A 55 24.57 1.67 -0.58
CA ILE A 55 23.41 1.97 -1.45
C ILE A 55 22.22 1.04 -1.16
N LEU A 56 22.46 -0.26 -0.97
CA LEU A 56 21.37 -1.21 -0.69
C LEU A 56 20.65 -0.90 0.62
N ILE A 57 21.39 -0.55 1.67
CA ILE A 57 20.83 -0.18 2.97
C ILE A 57 20.17 1.20 2.92
N ASP A 58 20.78 2.16 2.22
CA ASP A 58 20.23 3.50 2.01
C ASP A 58 18.88 3.44 1.27
N ASP A 59 18.77 2.64 0.21
CA ASP A 59 17.50 2.46 -0.52
C ASP A 59 16.40 1.88 0.38
N ILE A 60 16.74 0.98 1.32
CA ILE A 60 15.78 0.48 2.32
C ILE A 60 15.37 1.59 3.28
N ALA A 61 16.36 2.30 3.85
CA ALA A 61 16.11 3.37 4.80
C ALA A 61 15.28 4.52 4.22
N ASN A 62 15.40 4.76 2.92
CA ASN A 62 14.69 5.81 2.18
C ASN A 62 13.43 5.31 1.49
N GLN A 63 13.11 4.01 1.59
CA GLN A 63 12.00 3.37 0.86
C GLN A 63 12.02 3.70 -0.65
N SER A 64 13.21 3.80 -1.22
CA SER A 64 13.40 4.22 -2.61
C SER A 64 12.77 3.23 -3.58
N ALA A 65 11.74 3.65 -4.31
CA ALA A 65 11.08 2.76 -5.27
C ALA A 65 11.99 2.39 -6.45
N LEU A 66 12.81 3.34 -6.92
CA LEU A 66 13.68 3.19 -8.08
C LEU A 66 15.15 3.49 -7.77
N ARG A 67 16.03 2.82 -8.51
CA ARG A 67 17.46 3.07 -8.59
C ARG A 67 17.89 2.96 -10.06
N ARG A 68 18.46 4.03 -10.62
CA ARG A 68 18.82 4.16 -12.05
C ARG A 68 17.66 3.79 -13.01
N ASN A 69 16.45 4.30 -12.74
CA ASN A 69 15.23 4.01 -13.52
C ASN A 69 14.80 2.53 -13.53
N GLN A 70 15.34 1.70 -12.63
CA GLN A 70 14.93 0.32 -12.42
C GLN A 70 14.40 0.16 -11.00
N PRO A 71 13.56 -0.85 -10.69
CA PRO A 71 13.16 -1.11 -9.33
C PRO A 71 14.38 -1.26 -8.42
N ALA A 72 14.37 -0.61 -7.25
CA ALA A 72 15.43 -0.77 -6.27
C ALA A 72 15.53 -2.23 -5.80
N ALA A 73 16.70 -2.64 -5.30
CA ALA A 73 16.95 -4.05 -4.98
C ALA A 73 15.96 -4.60 -3.94
N HIS A 74 15.60 -3.82 -2.92
CA HIS A 74 14.64 -4.24 -1.90
C HIS A 74 13.20 -4.38 -2.42
N VAL A 75 12.84 -3.67 -3.50
CA VAL A 75 11.55 -3.82 -4.18
C VAL A 75 11.49 -5.16 -4.94
N VAL A 76 12.63 -5.64 -5.44
CA VAL A 76 12.71 -6.89 -6.22
C VAL A 76 12.86 -8.12 -5.33
N PHE A 77 13.69 -8.03 -4.30
CA PHE A 77 14.12 -9.17 -3.46
C PHE A 77 13.58 -9.11 -2.01
N GLY A 78 12.87 -8.04 -1.66
CA GLY A 78 12.47 -7.79 -0.28
C GLY A 78 13.56 -7.13 0.56
N GLU A 79 13.13 -6.38 1.58
CA GLU A 79 14.02 -5.62 2.48
C GLU A 79 14.95 -6.55 3.27
N THR A 80 14.43 -7.63 3.82
CA THR A 80 15.20 -8.56 4.66
C THR A 80 16.31 -9.27 3.88
N GLU A 81 16.02 -9.76 2.67
CA GLU A 81 17.05 -10.39 1.83
C GLU A 81 18.12 -9.37 1.42
N THR A 82 17.68 -8.15 1.06
CA THR A 82 18.58 -7.07 0.62
C THR A 82 19.53 -6.63 1.74
N ALA A 83 19.02 -6.39 2.94
CA ALA A 83 19.84 -6.03 4.09
C ALA A 83 20.80 -7.17 4.47
N THR A 84 20.29 -8.40 4.57
CA THR A 84 21.11 -9.58 4.91
C THR A 84 22.24 -9.78 3.88
N ARG A 85 21.94 -9.56 2.60
CA ARG A 85 22.92 -9.66 1.53
C ARG A 85 24.02 -8.60 1.65
N ALA A 86 23.65 -7.35 1.93
CA ALA A 86 24.60 -6.26 2.12
C ALA A 86 25.59 -6.58 3.26
N TYR A 87 25.08 -6.96 4.44
CA TYR A 87 25.93 -7.34 5.58
C TYR A 87 26.82 -8.55 5.29
N LEU A 88 26.29 -9.57 4.60
CA LEU A 88 27.09 -10.75 4.24
C LEU A 88 28.26 -10.39 3.31
N VAL A 89 28.06 -9.49 2.36
CA VAL A 89 29.12 -9.04 1.45
C VAL A 89 30.20 -8.26 2.21
N LEU A 90 29.79 -7.33 3.09
CA LEU A 90 30.71 -6.59 3.96
C LEU A 90 31.54 -7.52 4.85
N LEU A 91 30.89 -8.45 5.56
CA LEU A 91 31.58 -9.40 6.44
C LEU A 91 32.55 -10.30 5.67
N ARG A 92 32.19 -10.70 4.44
CA ARG A 92 33.09 -11.50 3.59
C ARG A 92 34.33 -10.72 3.19
N VAL A 93 34.18 -9.47 2.77
CA VAL A 93 35.34 -8.67 2.37
C VAL A 93 36.22 -8.33 3.57
N VAL A 94 35.64 -7.99 4.72
CA VAL A 94 36.40 -7.81 5.98
C VAL A 94 37.21 -9.07 6.32
N ASN A 95 36.56 -10.24 6.33
CA ASN A 95 37.24 -11.50 6.63
C ASN A 95 38.34 -11.83 5.62
N ARG A 96 38.18 -11.45 4.35
CA ARG A 96 39.20 -11.61 3.32
C ARG A 96 40.37 -10.66 3.59
N THR A 97 40.11 -9.38 3.77
CA THR A 97 41.12 -8.36 4.06
C THR A 97 41.90 -8.69 5.34
N MET A 98 41.26 -9.19 6.39
CA MET A 98 41.96 -9.62 7.61
C MET A 98 42.99 -10.73 7.37
N ARG A 99 42.75 -11.62 6.41
CA ARG A 99 43.68 -12.70 6.05
C ARG A 99 44.77 -12.24 5.10
N GLU A 100 44.42 -11.40 4.14
CA GLU A 100 45.32 -10.98 3.06
C GLU A 100 46.18 -9.76 3.45
N ASN A 101 45.62 -8.78 4.16
CA ASN A 101 46.33 -7.58 4.60
C ASN A 101 45.70 -6.99 5.89
N PRO A 102 46.22 -7.35 7.08
CA PRO A 102 45.69 -6.88 8.37
C PRO A 102 45.72 -5.37 8.58
N VAL A 103 46.67 -4.65 7.94
CA VAL A 103 46.73 -3.17 8.02
C VAL A 103 45.49 -2.58 7.35
N LEU A 104 45.20 -3.01 6.12
CA LEU A 104 44.02 -2.56 5.40
C LEU A 104 42.71 -3.01 6.06
N ALA A 105 42.71 -4.13 6.78
CA ALA A 105 41.55 -4.57 7.54
C ALA A 105 41.22 -3.60 8.68
N GLY A 106 42.25 -3.05 9.35
CA GLY A 106 42.08 -1.99 10.34
C GLY A 106 41.44 -0.75 9.74
N GLU A 107 41.95 -0.27 8.60
CA GLU A 107 41.38 0.90 7.92
C GLU A 107 39.95 0.67 7.43
N LEU A 108 39.66 -0.53 6.90
CA LEU A 108 38.31 -0.90 6.48
C LEU A 108 37.33 -0.92 7.65
N LEU A 109 37.71 -1.51 8.79
CA LEU A 109 36.86 -1.55 9.98
C LEU A 109 36.58 -0.16 10.55
N ASN A 110 37.63 0.67 10.67
CA ASN A 110 37.50 2.06 11.13
C ASN A 110 36.59 2.87 10.20
N SER A 111 36.77 2.75 8.88
CA SER A 111 35.92 3.46 7.91
C SER A 111 34.47 2.96 7.94
N LEU A 112 34.23 1.65 8.09
CA LEU A 112 32.88 1.13 8.26
C LEU A 112 32.22 1.70 9.52
N GLU A 113 32.94 1.79 10.64
CA GLU A 113 32.41 2.42 11.86
C GLU A 113 32.05 3.88 11.63
N GLU A 114 32.95 4.68 11.04
CA GLU A 114 32.70 6.10 10.73
C GLU A 114 31.50 6.27 9.79
N ILE A 115 31.40 5.47 8.73
CA ILE A 115 30.28 5.52 7.77
C ILE A 115 28.95 5.26 8.48
N HIS A 116 28.89 4.24 9.34
CA HIS A 116 27.67 3.92 10.09
C HIS A 116 27.37 4.97 11.16
N GLN A 117 28.39 5.57 11.79
CA GLN A 117 28.20 6.68 12.72
C GLN A 117 27.60 7.90 12.02
N GLY A 118 28.10 8.27 10.84
CA GLY A 118 27.53 9.36 10.04
C GLY A 118 26.10 9.07 9.61
N GLN A 119 25.80 7.82 9.23
CA GLN A 119 24.44 7.39 8.91
C GLN A 119 23.50 7.42 10.13
N ASP A 120 23.97 7.00 11.30
CA ASP A 120 23.20 7.05 12.55
C ASP A 120 22.81 8.49 12.90
N GLU A 121 23.76 9.42 12.82
CA GLU A 121 23.51 10.84 13.06
C GLU A 121 22.43 11.40 12.12
N SER A 122 22.52 11.11 10.82
CA SER A 122 21.50 11.58 9.87
C SER A 122 20.12 10.96 10.13
N LEU A 123 20.06 9.70 10.59
CA LEU A 123 18.80 9.03 10.94
C LEU A 123 18.19 9.54 12.26
N VAL A 124 19.01 9.90 13.25
CA VAL A 124 18.54 10.54 14.48
C VAL A 124 17.90 11.89 14.15
N TRP A 125 18.56 12.71 13.33
CA TRP A 125 18.00 13.97 12.86
C TRP A 125 16.69 13.78 12.09
N ARG A 126 16.60 12.72 11.28
CA ARG A 126 15.37 12.37 10.56
C ARG A 126 14.24 12.00 11.51
N ARG A 127 14.53 11.22 12.57
CA ARG A 127 13.53 10.74 13.54
C ARG A 127 13.02 11.88 14.41
N ASP A 128 13.92 12.70 14.95
CA ASP A 128 13.61 13.68 15.99
C ASP A 128 13.47 15.11 15.43
N GLY A 129 13.75 15.31 14.14
CA GLY A 129 13.64 16.60 13.46
C GLY A 129 14.63 17.64 13.98
N LEU A 130 14.25 18.91 13.88
CA LEU A 130 15.12 20.04 14.23
C LEU A 130 15.45 20.12 15.73
N GLU A 131 14.74 19.40 16.61
CA GLU A 131 15.01 19.40 18.06
C GLU A 131 16.39 18.83 18.42
N THR A 132 16.90 17.90 17.61
CA THR A 132 18.22 17.27 17.80
C THR A 132 19.31 17.87 16.91
N PHE A 133 18.95 18.85 16.09
CA PHE A 133 19.88 19.57 15.23
C PHE A 133 20.29 20.89 15.89
N PRO A 134 21.55 21.37 15.73
CA PRO A 134 21.97 22.62 16.37
C PRO A 134 21.12 23.82 15.94
N VAL A 135 21.02 24.82 16.82
CA VAL A 135 20.19 26.01 16.57
C VAL A 135 20.99 27.11 15.89
N ALA A 136 22.24 27.35 16.33
CA ALA A 136 23.09 28.41 15.80
C ALA A 136 23.62 28.08 14.39
N ASP A 137 23.67 29.08 13.52
CA ASP A 137 23.98 28.90 12.08
C ASP A 137 25.35 28.24 11.83
N ASP A 138 26.37 28.66 12.59
CA ASP A 138 27.72 28.10 12.51
C ASP A 138 27.77 26.65 13.03
N GLU A 139 27.02 26.35 14.08
CA GLU A 139 26.89 25.00 14.61
C GLU A 139 26.11 24.06 13.67
N ARG A 140 25.07 24.56 12.98
CA ARG A 140 24.31 23.80 11.96
C ARG A 140 25.21 23.36 10.81
N LEU A 141 25.98 24.30 10.26
CA LEU A 141 26.91 24.01 9.17
C LEU A 141 28.02 23.06 9.64
N ALA A 142 28.58 23.27 10.83
CA ALA A 142 29.60 22.39 11.40
C ALA A 142 29.08 20.97 11.62
N ALA A 143 27.85 20.80 12.12
CA ALA A 143 27.22 19.49 12.29
C ALA A 143 27.02 18.79 10.94
N TYR A 144 26.49 19.48 9.94
CA TYR A 144 26.34 18.93 8.59
C TYR A 144 27.69 18.48 7.99
N VAL A 145 28.71 19.33 8.06
CA VAL A 145 30.05 19.00 7.54
C VAL A 145 30.65 17.80 8.28
N ARG A 146 30.45 17.71 9.60
CA ARG A 146 30.91 16.57 10.40
C ARG A 146 30.21 15.28 9.98
N MET A 147 28.89 15.28 9.83
CA MET A 147 28.13 14.11 9.35
C MET A 147 28.57 13.71 7.95
N SER A 148 28.70 14.66 7.03
CA SER A 148 29.18 14.42 5.66
C SER A 148 30.56 13.78 5.64
N ARG A 149 31.47 14.24 6.51
CA ARG A 149 32.81 13.66 6.66
C ARG A 149 32.77 12.22 7.13
N LEU A 150 31.94 11.90 8.13
CA LEU A 150 31.79 10.55 8.67
C LEU A 150 31.12 9.60 7.68
N LYS A 151 30.13 10.09 6.90
CA LYS A 151 29.36 9.30 5.94
C LYS A 151 30.10 9.17 4.60
N THR A 152 29.84 10.09 3.66
CA THR A 152 30.42 10.02 2.31
C THR A 152 31.94 10.27 2.32
N GLY A 153 32.44 11.11 3.23
CA GLY A 153 33.88 11.41 3.34
C GLY A 153 34.74 10.20 3.69
N SER A 154 34.33 9.42 4.68
CA SER A 154 35.08 8.23 5.14
C SER A 154 35.20 7.15 4.06
N LEU A 155 34.27 7.09 3.10
CA LEU A 155 34.40 6.22 1.92
C LEU A 155 35.58 6.62 1.03
N PHE A 156 35.74 7.91 0.76
CA PHE A 156 36.86 8.39 -0.07
C PHE A 156 38.18 8.34 0.71
N VAL A 157 38.19 8.70 2.00
CA VAL A 157 39.38 8.54 2.85
C VAL A 157 39.84 7.09 2.90
N LEU A 158 38.91 6.13 3.01
CA LEU A 158 39.23 4.71 2.93
C LEU A 158 39.98 4.36 1.65
N LEU A 159 39.51 4.82 0.49
CA LEU A 159 40.22 4.59 -0.78
C LEU A 159 41.67 5.09 -0.70
N GLY A 160 41.89 6.31 -0.20
CA GLY A 160 43.24 6.86 -0.02
C GLY A 160 44.12 5.99 0.86
N ARG A 161 43.61 5.60 2.03
CA ARG A 161 44.35 4.75 2.97
C ARG A 161 44.62 3.36 2.44
N LEU A 162 43.70 2.80 1.65
CA LEU A 162 43.91 1.54 0.95
C LEU A 162 45.07 1.65 -0.06
N LEU A 163 45.11 2.71 -0.86
CA LEU A 163 46.18 2.97 -1.84
C LEU A 163 47.54 3.21 -1.15
N ALA A 164 47.51 3.95 -0.04
CA ALA A 164 48.65 4.32 0.80
C ALA A 164 49.14 3.20 1.74
N ASN A 165 48.51 2.02 1.71
CA ASN A 165 48.79 0.92 2.65
C ASN A 165 48.71 1.33 4.14
N GLY A 166 47.69 2.10 4.51
CA GLY A 166 47.48 2.67 5.85
C GLY A 166 48.12 4.04 6.07
N GLY A 167 48.83 4.59 5.06
CA GLY A 167 49.28 5.98 5.09
C GLY A 167 48.14 6.98 4.94
N THR A 168 48.40 8.23 5.34
CA THR A 168 47.41 9.32 5.36
C THR A 168 47.69 10.39 4.30
N GLU A 169 48.59 10.13 3.34
CA GLU A 169 48.99 11.11 2.32
C GLU A 169 47.82 11.65 1.47
N PHE A 170 46.74 10.88 1.32
CA PHE A 170 45.57 11.28 0.55
C PHE A 170 44.44 11.88 1.40
N ASP A 171 44.53 11.87 2.73
CA ASP A 171 43.41 12.20 3.62
C ASP A 171 42.88 13.63 3.36
N ASP A 172 43.75 14.64 3.26
CA ASP A 172 43.31 16.03 2.99
C ASP A 172 42.54 16.15 1.67
N LEU A 173 43.09 15.55 0.61
CA LEU A 173 42.50 15.57 -0.73
C LEU A 173 41.13 14.89 -0.75
N LEU A 174 41.04 13.70 -0.13
CA LEU A 174 39.84 12.86 -0.20
C LEU A 174 38.77 13.28 0.82
N VAL A 175 39.13 13.95 1.92
CA VAL A 175 38.15 14.66 2.77
C VAL A 175 37.49 15.79 2.00
N ARG A 176 38.27 16.63 1.29
CA ARG A 176 37.71 17.71 0.46
C ARG A 176 36.83 17.16 -0.65
N PHE A 177 37.28 16.10 -1.33
CA PHE A 177 36.50 15.45 -2.37
C PHE A 177 35.21 14.81 -1.82
N GLY A 178 35.27 14.20 -0.64
CA GLY A 178 34.10 13.65 0.03
C GLY A 178 33.02 14.69 0.32
N LEU A 179 33.41 15.89 0.77
CA LEU A 179 32.49 17.02 0.94
C LEU A 179 31.87 17.43 -0.41
N TYR A 180 32.68 17.59 -1.46
CA TYR A 180 32.16 17.87 -2.80
C TYR A 180 31.14 16.82 -3.26
N ALA A 181 31.44 15.54 -3.10
CA ALA A 181 30.56 14.44 -3.51
C ALA A 181 29.23 14.43 -2.74
N GLN A 182 29.25 14.72 -1.43
CA GLN A 182 28.04 14.87 -0.64
C GLN A 182 27.21 16.08 -1.10
N LEU A 183 27.83 17.26 -1.21
CA LEU A 183 27.14 18.47 -1.67
C LEU A 183 26.50 18.25 -3.04
N GLN A 184 27.21 17.56 -3.95
CA GLN A 184 26.70 17.25 -5.27
C GLN A 184 25.47 16.33 -5.20
N ASN A 185 25.46 15.32 -4.33
CA ASN A 185 24.31 14.42 -4.16
C ASN A 185 23.09 15.16 -3.63
N ASP A 186 23.25 15.94 -2.57
CA ASP A 186 22.18 16.68 -1.92
C ASP A 186 21.58 17.72 -2.88
N CYS A 187 22.43 18.44 -3.63
CA CYS A 187 21.99 19.39 -4.64
C CYS A 187 21.25 18.69 -5.79
N LYS A 188 21.68 17.49 -6.22
CA LYS A 188 20.99 16.73 -7.28
C LYS A 188 19.60 16.28 -6.86
N ASN A 189 19.42 15.96 -5.58
CA ASN A 189 18.14 15.55 -5.01
C ASN A 189 17.03 16.61 -5.25
N ILE A 190 17.41 17.89 -5.23
CA ILE A 190 16.52 19.02 -5.42
C ILE A 190 16.55 19.56 -6.87
N TYR A 191 17.74 19.76 -7.45
CA TYR A 191 17.92 20.58 -8.65
C TYR A 191 18.12 19.79 -9.96
N SER A 192 18.15 18.46 -9.91
CA SER A 192 18.37 17.63 -11.10
C SER A 192 17.13 16.81 -11.47
N PRO A 193 16.42 17.16 -12.57
CA PRO A 193 15.28 16.38 -13.07
C PRO A 193 15.67 14.95 -13.48
N GLU A 194 16.89 14.76 -14.01
CA GLU A 194 17.41 13.44 -14.36
C GLU A 194 17.59 12.57 -13.12
N TYR A 195 18.09 13.14 -12.02
CA TYR A 195 18.21 12.45 -10.75
C TYR A 195 16.85 12.07 -10.16
N ALA A 196 15.88 12.99 -10.21
CA ALA A 196 14.52 12.71 -9.79
C ALA A 196 13.87 11.57 -10.59
N LEU A 197 14.12 11.51 -11.91
CA LEU A 197 13.67 10.39 -12.75
C LEU A 197 14.30 9.06 -12.28
N ASN A 198 15.63 9.07 -12.05
CA ASN A 198 16.39 7.89 -11.63
C ASN A 198 15.93 7.28 -10.30
N LYS A 199 15.47 8.13 -9.38
CA LYS A 199 14.97 7.77 -8.04
C LYS A 199 13.44 7.59 -7.98
N GLY A 200 12.71 8.14 -8.96
CA GLY A 200 11.25 8.06 -9.05
C GLY A 200 10.49 9.14 -8.29
N SER A 201 11.18 10.09 -7.67
CA SER A 201 10.59 11.21 -6.93
C SER A 201 11.51 12.44 -6.96
N VAL A 202 10.91 13.64 -6.88
CA VAL A 202 11.64 14.90 -6.65
C VAL A 202 11.78 15.12 -5.15
N ALA A 203 12.96 15.54 -4.71
CA ALA A 203 13.24 15.86 -3.32
C ALA A 203 13.00 14.67 -2.36
N GLU A 204 13.43 13.46 -2.75
CA GLU A 204 13.33 12.23 -1.95
C GLU A 204 13.85 12.45 -0.51
N ASP A 205 14.97 13.17 -0.37
CA ASP A 205 15.62 13.38 0.92
C ASP A 205 14.71 14.24 1.82
N LEU A 206 14.17 15.34 1.30
CA LEU A 206 13.24 16.21 2.04
C LEU A 206 11.97 15.44 2.43
N ARG A 207 11.41 14.63 1.52
CA ARG A 207 10.21 13.81 1.74
C ARG A 207 10.41 12.76 2.84
N ASN A 208 11.63 12.22 2.92
CA ASN A 208 12.01 11.28 3.96
C ASN A 208 12.41 11.95 5.28
N GLY A 209 12.47 13.28 5.33
CA GLY A 209 12.84 14.05 6.52
C GLY A 209 14.35 14.20 6.71
N GLU A 210 15.16 14.03 5.66
CA GLU A 210 16.61 14.25 5.74
C GLU A 210 16.99 15.74 5.76
N LEU A 211 17.95 16.07 6.61
CA LEU A 211 18.60 17.39 6.68
C LEU A 211 19.74 17.49 5.65
N SER A 212 19.38 17.44 4.36
CA SER A 212 20.32 17.63 3.25
C SER A 212 20.87 19.06 3.19
N TYR A 213 21.95 19.29 2.45
CA TYR A 213 22.59 20.61 2.38
C TYR A 213 21.64 21.77 2.01
N PRO A 214 20.75 21.65 1.00
CA PRO A 214 19.80 22.72 0.70
C PRO A 214 18.88 23.06 1.87
N VAL A 215 18.51 22.05 2.69
CA VAL A 215 17.73 22.25 3.92
C VAL A 215 18.54 23.04 4.94
N VAL A 216 19.81 22.70 5.17
CA VAL A 216 20.71 23.43 6.08
C VAL A 216 20.87 24.88 5.63
N VAL A 217 21.10 25.11 4.34
CA VAL A 217 21.22 26.45 3.76
C VAL A 217 19.92 27.24 3.91
N ALA A 218 18.76 26.64 3.68
CA ALA A 218 17.46 27.31 3.85
C ALA A 218 17.18 27.71 5.30
N LEU A 219 17.65 26.92 6.27
CA LEU A 219 17.54 27.24 7.69
C LEU A 219 18.42 28.45 8.08
N ILE A 220 19.60 28.57 7.48
CA ILE A 220 20.56 29.67 7.73
C ILE A 220 20.16 30.95 6.97
N GLU A 221 20.03 30.87 5.65
CA GLU A 221 19.88 32.04 4.76
C GLU A 221 18.45 32.62 4.77
N ASN A 222 17.43 31.76 4.73
CA ASN A 222 16.04 32.19 4.65
C ASN A 222 15.31 32.18 6.00
N LYS A 223 15.97 31.72 7.07
CA LYS A 223 15.36 31.46 8.40
C LYS A 223 14.05 30.68 8.27
N ALA A 224 14.00 29.74 7.34
CA ALA A 224 12.79 29.05 6.94
C ALA A 224 12.40 27.92 7.91
N GLU A 225 12.81 28.00 9.17
CA GLU A 225 12.58 26.99 10.21
C GLU A 225 11.10 26.64 10.37
N GLY A 226 10.21 27.62 10.24
CA GLY A 226 8.76 27.36 10.27
C GLY A 226 8.28 26.47 9.11
N ILE A 227 8.67 26.79 7.88
CA ILE A 227 8.20 26.08 6.68
C ILE A 227 8.92 24.73 6.53
N VAL A 228 10.24 24.75 6.63
CA VAL A 228 11.09 23.57 6.48
C VAL A 228 10.92 22.63 7.67
N GLY A 229 10.85 23.17 8.90
CA GLY A 229 10.61 22.37 10.10
C GLY A 229 9.25 21.70 10.09
N GLU A 230 8.20 22.40 9.64
CA GLU A 230 6.87 21.80 9.50
C GLU A 230 6.86 20.69 8.44
N ALA A 231 7.50 20.91 7.28
CA ALA A 231 7.63 19.88 6.25
C ALA A 231 8.37 18.62 6.75
N LEU A 232 9.45 18.79 7.53
CA LEU A 232 10.19 17.67 8.12
C LEU A 232 9.36 16.90 9.18
N ARG A 233 8.47 17.61 9.89
CA ARG A 233 7.62 17.07 10.96
C ARG A 233 6.39 16.34 10.44
N THR A 234 5.65 16.95 9.50
CA THR A 234 4.40 16.39 8.96
C THR A 234 4.67 15.41 7.83
N ARG A 235 5.72 15.67 7.03
CA ARG A 235 6.03 14.96 5.79
C ARG A 235 4.83 14.89 4.83
N SER A 236 3.93 15.85 4.93
CA SER A 236 2.78 15.96 4.03
C SER A 236 3.26 16.45 2.66
N ASP A 237 2.55 16.07 1.60
CA ASP A 237 2.89 16.53 0.24
C ASP A 237 2.81 18.06 0.13
N GLY A 238 1.82 18.69 0.78
CA GLY A 238 1.62 20.14 0.75
C GLY A 238 2.74 20.93 1.43
N ASP A 239 3.13 20.52 2.63
CA ASP A 239 4.22 21.16 3.38
C ASP A 239 5.57 20.92 2.67
N THR A 240 5.76 19.71 2.14
CA THR A 240 6.96 19.37 1.37
C THR A 240 7.08 20.20 0.10
N GLU A 241 5.99 20.44 -0.64
CA GLU A 241 6.00 21.34 -1.79
C GLU A 241 6.29 22.79 -1.40
N GLN A 242 5.79 23.24 -0.25
CA GLN A 242 6.08 24.58 0.25
C GLN A 242 7.55 24.74 0.65
N ALA A 243 8.12 23.76 1.36
CA ALA A 243 9.53 23.71 1.66
C ALA A 243 10.37 23.61 0.39
N LEU A 244 9.97 22.79 -0.59
CA LEU A 244 10.66 22.67 -1.87
C LEU A 244 10.74 24.01 -2.61
N ARG A 245 9.67 24.83 -2.61
CA ARG A 245 9.72 26.19 -3.16
C ARG A 245 10.75 27.09 -2.47
N VAL A 246 10.97 26.91 -1.17
CA VAL A 246 12.02 27.62 -0.42
C VAL A 246 13.40 27.10 -0.84
N LEU A 247 13.58 25.78 -0.94
CA LEU A 247 14.84 25.16 -1.36
C LEU A 247 15.21 25.52 -2.81
N GLU A 248 14.22 25.73 -3.68
CA GLU A 248 14.39 26.18 -5.07
C GLU A 248 14.54 27.70 -5.21
N SER A 249 14.44 28.46 -4.12
CA SER A 249 14.62 29.91 -4.17
C SER A 249 16.02 30.29 -4.65
N PRO A 250 16.19 31.40 -5.39
CA PRO A 250 17.50 31.83 -5.89
C PRO A 250 18.56 31.92 -4.78
N ALA A 251 18.20 32.46 -3.60
CA ALA A 251 19.12 32.59 -2.48
C ALA A 251 19.71 31.23 -2.03
N VAL A 252 18.86 30.22 -1.83
CA VAL A 252 19.30 28.89 -1.38
C VAL A 252 20.05 28.16 -2.50
N LYS A 253 19.52 28.24 -3.73
CA LYS A 253 20.12 27.58 -4.88
C LYS A 253 21.51 28.14 -5.19
N ASP A 254 21.66 29.46 -5.21
CA ASP A 254 22.93 30.13 -5.51
C ASP A 254 23.97 29.84 -4.42
N ALA A 255 23.57 29.85 -3.15
CA ALA A 255 24.44 29.45 -2.04
C ALA A 255 24.89 27.98 -2.16
N CYS A 256 23.98 27.07 -2.53
CA CYS A 256 24.31 25.67 -2.77
C CYS A 256 25.30 25.47 -3.92
N LEU A 257 25.05 26.14 -5.06
CA LEU A 257 25.92 26.04 -6.23
C LEU A 257 27.29 26.69 -5.99
N HIS A 258 27.34 27.82 -5.27
CA HIS A 258 28.59 28.46 -4.87
C HIS A 258 29.40 27.54 -3.95
N ALA A 259 28.78 26.92 -2.95
CA ALA A 259 29.45 25.99 -2.05
C ALA A 259 29.99 24.76 -2.82
N LEU A 260 29.23 24.25 -3.79
CA LEU A 260 29.64 23.15 -4.66
C LEU A 260 30.82 23.54 -5.55
N GLU A 261 30.79 24.73 -6.16
CA GLU A 261 31.89 25.27 -6.96
C GLU A 261 33.16 25.46 -6.12
N ALA A 262 33.03 26.11 -4.95
CA ALA A 262 34.13 26.31 -4.01
C ALA A 262 34.74 24.98 -3.55
N ALA A 263 33.91 23.96 -3.28
CA ALA A 263 34.39 22.62 -2.91
C ALA A 263 35.08 21.89 -4.06
N SER A 264 34.83 22.27 -5.32
CA SER A 264 35.42 21.62 -6.50
C SER A 264 36.80 22.13 -6.89
N VAL A 265 37.22 23.31 -6.38
CA VAL A 265 38.47 23.97 -6.78
C VAL A 265 39.68 23.08 -6.45
N GLY A 266 40.49 22.78 -7.48
CA GLY A 266 41.68 21.93 -7.33
C GLY A 266 41.38 20.43 -7.23
N LEU A 267 40.15 20.01 -7.57
CA LEU A 267 39.72 18.60 -7.60
C LEU A 267 39.27 18.17 -9.00
N GLU A 268 39.64 18.91 -10.05
CA GLU A 268 39.10 18.77 -11.41
C GLU A 268 39.22 17.33 -11.94
N ASP A 269 40.38 16.70 -11.77
CA ASP A 269 40.63 15.32 -12.20
C ASP A 269 39.75 14.30 -11.44
N LEU A 270 39.51 14.53 -10.14
CA LEU A 270 38.66 13.67 -9.31
C LEU A 270 37.18 13.86 -9.65
N VAL A 271 36.76 15.10 -9.93
CA VAL A 271 35.41 15.41 -10.42
C VAL A 271 35.16 14.73 -11.77
N GLU A 272 36.15 14.75 -12.67
CA GLU A 272 36.07 14.02 -13.94
C GLU A 272 35.98 12.51 -13.72
N ALA A 273 36.83 11.95 -12.83
CA ALA A 273 36.83 10.52 -12.50
C ALA A 273 35.51 10.05 -11.86
N TRP A 274 34.84 10.92 -11.10
CA TRP A 274 33.52 10.65 -10.52
C TRP A 274 32.42 10.49 -11.58
N GLY A 275 32.57 11.17 -12.72
CA GLY A 275 31.75 10.93 -13.91
C GLY A 275 30.26 11.27 -13.78
N ARG A 276 29.85 11.95 -12.70
CA ARG A 276 28.44 12.29 -12.43
C ARG A 276 28.02 13.60 -13.10
N ARG A 277 27.70 13.52 -14.39
CA ARG A 277 27.41 14.64 -15.30
C ARG A 277 25.94 15.07 -15.37
N GLU A 278 25.08 14.55 -14.48
CA GLU A 278 23.65 14.92 -14.46
C GLU A 278 23.50 16.44 -14.34
N LYS A 279 22.70 17.06 -15.22
CA LYS A 279 22.55 18.52 -15.24
C LYS A 279 21.76 18.98 -14.01
N MET A 280 22.36 19.89 -13.23
CA MET A 280 21.62 20.79 -12.35
C MET A 280 20.98 21.84 -13.27
N ARG A 281 19.69 22.18 -13.10
CA ARG A 281 19.04 23.20 -13.94
C ARG A 281 19.88 24.50 -13.98
N SER A 282 20.47 24.84 -15.13
CA SER A 282 21.16 26.11 -15.36
C SER A 282 20.18 27.18 -15.89
N ASP A 283 19.96 28.18 -15.04
CA ASP A 283 19.65 29.60 -15.22
C ASP A 283 18.67 30.14 -16.27
N THR A 284 17.97 31.19 -15.81
CA THR A 284 17.34 32.29 -16.56
C THR A 284 16.36 31.90 -17.66
N LEU A 285 15.07 32.02 -17.33
CA LEU A 285 13.99 32.11 -18.30
C LEU A 285 14.13 33.43 -19.07
N ASP A 286 14.84 33.41 -20.20
CA ASP A 286 14.49 34.26 -21.32
C ASP A 286 13.27 33.66 -22.02
N GLY A 287 12.24 34.51 -22.12
CA GLY A 287 11.08 34.51 -23.02
C GLY A 287 10.61 33.22 -23.69
N ASP A 288 9.30 32.97 -23.52
CA ASP A 288 8.43 32.13 -24.34
C ASP A 288 8.62 30.61 -24.22
N ASP A 289 7.98 30.00 -23.22
CA ASP A 289 6.83 29.12 -23.46
C ASP A 289 6.18 28.71 -22.12
N LEU A 290 4.89 28.38 -22.18
CA LEU A 290 4.06 27.76 -21.14
C LEU A 290 3.37 28.68 -20.13
N THR A 291 2.24 29.18 -20.63
CA THR A 291 0.98 29.44 -19.92
C THR A 291 0.83 28.74 -18.56
N ARG A 292 0.89 29.52 -17.48
CA ARG A 292 0.23 29.21 -16.20
C ARG A 292 -1.01 30.10 -16.08
N PRO A 293 -2.21 29.56 -15.76
CA PRO A 293 -3.30 30.38 -15.28
C PRO A 293 -3.05 30.72 -13.80
N SER A 294 -3.03 32.02 -13.55
CA SER A 294 -2.82 32.67 -12.27
C SER A 294 -4.07 32.67 -11.38
N THR A 295 -3.81 32.81 -10.07
CA THR A 295 -4.55 33.59 -9.05
C THR A 295 -5.91 33.10 -8.53
N ILE A 296 -6.02 33.10 -7.19
CA ILE A 296 -7.05 33.76 -6.34
C ILE A 296 -6.54 33.61 -4.88
N THR A 297 -5.85 34.62 -4.35
CA THR A 297 -6.31 35.57 -3.30
C THR A 297 -6.75 34.94 -1.97
N GLN A 298 -5.87 35.10 -0.97
CA GLN A 298 -6.18 35.00 0.46
C GLN A 298 -7.11 36.15 0.88
N HIS A 299 -8.11 35.83 1.70
CA HIS A 299 -8.72 36.79 2.62
C HIS A 299 -8.39 36.37 4.05
N GLU A 300 -7.72 37.26 4.76
CA GLU A 300 -7.48 37.23 6.20
C GLU A 300 -8.80 37.41 6.97
N GLN A 301 -8.94 36.71 8.10
CA GLN A 301 -9.53 37.31 9.31
C GLN A 301 -9.14 36.52 10.57
N ASP A 302 -8.52 37.25 11.49
CA ASP A 302 -8.32 36.93 12.91
C ASP A 302 -9.63 36.59 13.62
N ASP A 303 -9.62 35.70 14.62
CA ASP A 303 -9.90 36.10 16.00
C ASP A 303 -9.68 34.99 17.06
N HIS A 304 -9.50 35.49 18.28
CA HIS A 304 -9.05 34.87 19.53
C HIS A 304 -9.83 33.66 20.09
N VAL A 305 -9.04 32.76 20.71
CA VAL A 305 -9.14 32.18 22.07
C VAL A 305 -10.54 31.83 22.62
N ASP A 306 -10.78 30.54 22.91
CA ASP A 306 -11.06 30.13 24.29
C ASP A 306 -10.88 28.61 24.54
N ARG A 307 -10.16 28.29 25.62
CA ARG A 307 -10.03 26.94 26.20
C ARG A 307 -11.06 26.81 27.32
N ALA A 308 -11.93 25.80 27.24
CA ALA A 308 -12.68 25.33 28.40
C ALA A 308 -12.67 23.79 28.45
N ALA A 309 -12.16 23.27 29.56
CA ALA A 309 -12.15 21.87 29.93
C ALA A 309 -13.55 21.38 30.34
N ILE A 310 -13.89 20.14 30.01
CA ILE A 310 -14.94 19.38 30.70
C ILE A 310 -14.45 17.94 30.92
N ASP A 311 -14.20 17.62 32.19
CA ASP A 311 -14.13 16.26 32.72
C ASP A 311 -15.48 15.56 32.57
N ALA A 312 -15.49 14.30 32.14
CA ALA A 312 -16.63 13.41 32.34
C ALA A 312 -16.18 11.96 32.55
N LYS A 313 -16.34 11.50 33.79
CA LYS A 313 -16.41 10.09 34.20
C LYS A 313 -17.55 9.39 33.47
N SER A 314 -17.36 8.13 33.06
CA SER A 314 -18.45 7.25 32.63
C SER A 314 -18.47 5.96 33.45
N ASP A 315 -19.52 5.84 34.25
CA ASP A 315 -20.05 4.59 34.79
C ASP A 315 -20.82 3.86 33.68
N ALA A 316 -20.50 2.59 33.44
CA ALA A 316 -21.19 1.75 32.47
C ALA A 316 -22.10 0.75 33.18
N SER A 317 -23.43 0.99 33.17
CA SER A 317 -24.45 -0.07 33.18
C SER A 317 -25.80 0.49 32.75
N GLY A 318 -26.35 -0.01 31.64
CA GLY A 318 -27.67 0.42 31.15
C GLY A 318 -27.96 -0.02 29.71
N SER A 319 -28.21 -1.32 29.51
CA SER A 319 -28.77 -1.83 28.25
C SER A 319 -30.24 -1.39 28.14
N SER A 320 -30.60 -0.67 27.07
CA SER A 320 -31.99 -0.43 26.69
C SER A 320 -32.24 -0.91 25.26
N ASN A 321 -33.19 -1.83 25.09
CA ASN A 321 -33.73 -2.27 23.80
C ASN A 321 -34.51 -1.11 23.17
N LYS A 322 -33.90 -0.37 22.24
CA LYS A 322 -34.65 0.50 21.33
C LYS A 322 -35.23 -0.35 20.18
N SER A 323 -36.55 -0.47 20.15
CA SER A 323 -37.31 -1.03 19.02
C SER A 323 -37.21 -0.07 17.83
N LEU A 324 -36.74 -0.55 16.69
CA LEU A 324 -36.94 0.15 15.42
C LEU A 324 -38.43 0.02 15.05
N THR A 325 -39.11 1.14 14.84
CA THR A 325 -40.42 1.14 14.17
C THR A 325 -40.23 0.72 12.72
N PRO A 326 -41.00 -0.25 12.18
CA PRO A 326 -40.96 -0.59 10.77
C PRO A 326 -41.28 0.64 9.92
N PRO A 327 -40.74 0.78 8.70
CA PRO A 327 -41.21 1.81 7.79
C PRO A 327 -42.64 1.46 7.34
N GLU A 328 -43.64 1.98 8.06
CA GLU A 328 -45.00 2.07 7.56
C GLU A 328 -45.01 3.07 6.42
N THR A 329 -45.20 2.56 5.20
CA THR A 329 -45.08 3.27 3.92
C THR A 329 -43.67 3.76 3.64
N ALA A 330 -43.20 3.54 2.40
CA ALA A 330 -41.95 4.13 1.93
C ALA A 330 -41.99 5.62 2.31
N PRO A 331 -41.07 6.10 3.18
CA PRO A 331 -40.82 7.52 3.21
C PRO A 331 -40.55 7.85 1.75
N THR A 332 -41.22 8.86 1.21
CA THR A 332 -40.73 9.49 0.00
C THR A 332 -39.27 9.77 0.30
N THR A 333 -38.37 8.94 -0.24
CA THR A 333 -36.99 9.30 -0.39
C THR A 333 -37.11 10.69 -0.99
N ASP A 334 -36.64 11.71 -0.28
CA ASP A 334 -36.09 12.85 -0.97
C ASP A 334 -35.01 12.23 -1.84
N THR A 335 -35.46 11.74 -3.01
CA THR A 335 -34.61 11.27 -4.08
C THR A 335 -33.67 12.43 -4.26
N LEU A 336 -32.39 12.14 -4.14
CA LEU A 336 -31.24 12.95 -4.55
C LEU A 336 -31.42 13.37 -6.04
N SER A 337 -32.50 14.07 -6.33
CA SER A 337 -33.02 14.44 -7.65
C SER A 337 -32.40 15.73 -8.14
N GLU A 338 -31.43 16.25 -7.39
CA GLU A 338 -30.46 17.27 -7.80
C GLU A 338 -29.04 16.89 -7.35
N THR A 339 -28.63 15.61 -7.34
CA THR A 339 -27.20 15.31 -7.15
C THR A 339 -26.39 15.84 -8.32
N ALA A 340 -25.42 16.69 -8.02
CA ALA A 340 -24.34 16.99 -8.94
C ALA A 340 -23.76 15.67 -9.47
N VAL A 341 -23.66 15.54 -10.79
CA VAL A 341 -23.09 14.37 -11.44
C VAL A 341 -21.62 14.65 -11.67
N GLY A 342 -20.75 13.81 -11.11
CA GLY A 342 -19.33 13.87 -11.41
C GLY A 342 -19.05 13.27 -12.78
N ASP A 343 -18.54 14.06 -13.71
CA ASP A 343 -18.04 13.55 -14.99
C ASP A 343 -16.60 13.05 -14.82
N ILE A 344 -16.31 11.87 -15.35
CA ILE A 344 -14.95 11.32 -15.42
C ILE A 344 -14.31 11.72 -16.75
N SER A 345 -13.07 12.20 -16.71
CA SER A 345 -12.39 12.65 -17.93
C SER A 345 -12.05 11.47 -18.85
N SER A 346 -11.96 11.72 -20.16
CA SER A 346 -11.50 10.72 -21.13
C SER A 346 -10.10 10.19 -20.79
N VAL A 347 -9.25 11.03 -20.20
CA VAL A 347 -7.89 10.68 -19.79
C VAL A 347 -7.88 9.67 -18.64
N ASP A 348 -8.85 9.76 -17.72
CA ASP A 348 -9.04 8.80 -16.63
C ASP A 348 -9.60 7.47 -17.17
N VAL A 349 -10.59 7.53 -18.06
CA VAL A 349 -11.12 6.33 -18.72
C VAL A 349 -10.04 5.61 -19.53
N ASP A 350 -9.18 6.34 -20.24
CA ASP A 350 -8.02 5.78 -20.94
C ASP A 350 -7.01 5.13 -19.99
N TYR A 351 -6.78 5.74 -18.83
CA TYR A 351 -5.94 5.16 -17.78
C TYR A 351 -6.51 3.82 -17.32
N TRP A 352 -7.79 3.79 -16.95
CA TRP A 352 -8.45 2.57 -16.50
C TRP A 352 -8.51 1.52 -17.59
N THR A 353 -8.70 1.92 -18.84
CA THR A 353 -8.65 1.02 -20.01
C THR A 353 -7.30 0.31 -20.08
N ARG A 354 -6.19 1.06 -20.00
CA ARG A 354 -4.83 0.48 -20.02
C ARG A 354 -4.54 -0.45 -18.84
N ARG A 355 -5.22 -0.29 -17.69
CA ARG A 355 -4.98 -1.10 -16.49
C ARG A 355 -5.92 -2.31 -16.40
N CYS A 356 -7.22 -2.12 -16.55
CA CYS A 356 -8.22 -3.16 -16.30
C CYS A 356 -8.40 -4.12 -17.49
N VAL A 357 -8.37 -3.63 -18.73
CA VAL A 357 -8.64 -4.47 -19.92
C VAL A 357 -7.61 -5.60 -20.07
N PRO A 358 -6.29 -5.37 -19.95
CA PRO A 358 -5.32 -6.46 -20.03
C PRO A 358 -5.51 -7.51 -18.93
N ILE A 359 -5.86 -7.09 -17.71
CA ILE A 359 -6.05 -7.99 -16.55
C ILE A 359 -7.24 -8.92 -16.81
N ILE A 360 -8.42 -8.36 -17.09
CA ILE A 360 -9.63 -9.14 -17.34
C ILE A 360 -9.49 -9.97 -18.63
N GLY A 361 -8.90 -9.40 -19.68
CA GLY A 361 -8.66 -10.11 -20.93
C GLY A 361 -7.73 -11.31 -20.78
N SER A 362 -6.69 -11.18 -19.94
CA SER A 362 -5.80 -12.30 -19.63
C SER A 362 -6.52 -13.39 -18.84
N LEU A 363 -7.29 -13.04 -17.81
CA LEU A 363 -8.05 -14.02 -17.01
C LEU A 363 -9.07 -14.79 -17.85
N LEU A 364 -9.85 -14.08 -18.68
CA LEU A 364 -10.81 -14.71 -19.59
C LEU A 364 -10.12 -15.69 -20.55
N LYS A 365 -8.91 -15.36 -21.03
CA LYS A 365 -8.11 -16.24 -21.88
C LYS A 365 -7.58 -17.44 -21.10
N SER A 366 -7.04 -17.25 -19.89
CA SER A 366 -6.46 -18.31 -19.07
C SER A 366 -7.51 -19.33 -18.58
N CYS A 367 -8.76 -18.92 -18.37
CA CYS A 367 -9.83 -19.85 -18.01
C CYS A 367 -10.21 -20.85 -19.12
N ARG A 368 -9.84 -20.60 -20.39
CA ARG A 368 -10.06 -21.48 -21.56
C ARG A 368 -11.52 -21.91 -21.83
N VAL A 369 -12.51 -21.33 -21.15
CA VAL A 369 -13.94 -21.61 -21.34
C VAL A 369 -14.67 -20.56 -22.16
N TYR A 370 -14.03 -19.42 -22.45
CA TYR A 370 -14.62 -18.31 -23.21
C TYR A 370 -14.12 -18.30 -24.66
N SER A 371 -15.04 -18.31 -25.61
CA SER A 371 -14.73 -18.09 -27.03
C SER A 371 -14.18 -16.69 -27.29
N GLU A 372 -13.59 -16.45 -28.46
CA GLU A 372 -13.11 -15.12 -28.85
C GLU A 372 -14.24 -14.07 -28.87
N ALA A 373 -15.39 -14.40 -29.45
CA ALA A 373 -16.55 -13.51 -29.50
C ALA A 373 -17.10 -13.18 -28.10
N GLU A 374 -17.13 -14.16 -27.19
CA GLU A 374 -17.53 -13.92 -25.80
C GLU A 374 -16.53 -13.02 -25.08
N ARG A 375 -15.23 -13.25 -25.25
CA ARG A 375 -14.18 -12.39 -24.68
C ARG A 375 -14.30 -10.94 -25.16
N GLU A 376 -14.52 -10.73 -26.45
CA GLU A 376 -14.74 -9.39 -27.00
C GLU A 376 -16.00 -8.73 -26.42
N THR A 377 -17.08 -9.50 -26.26
CA THR A 377 -18.33 -9.01 -25.66
C THR A 377 -18.12 -8.58 -24.22
N GLN A 378 -17.42 -9.40 -23.42
CA GLN A 378 -17.12 -9.10 -22.03
C GLN A 378 -16.21 -7.87 -21.87
N LEU A 379 -15.18 -7.75 -22.71
CA LEU A 379 -14.27 -6.60 -22.67
C LEU A 379 -14.95 -5.31 -23.13
N ARG A 380 -15.86 -5.39 -24.11
CA ARG A 380 -16.69 -4.25 -24.52
C ARG A 380 -17.60 -3.80 -23.38
N PHE A 381 -18.28 -4.74 -22.73
CA PHE A 381 -19.13 -4.43 -21.58
C PHE A 381 -18.35 -3.72 -20.46
N LEU A 382 -17.15 -4.24 -20.13
CA LEU A 382 -16.25 -3.60 -19.16
C LEU A 382 -15.95 -2.14 -19.56
N GLN A 383 -15.53 -1.92 -20.81
CA GLN A 383 -15.17 -0.58 -21.30
C GLN A 383 -16.34 0.41 -21.33
N GLU A 384 -17.52 -0.03 -21.75
CA GLU A 384 -18.67 0.86 -21.96
C GLU A 384 -19.48 1.13 -20.68
N HIS A 385 -19.44 0.20 -19.71
CA HIS A 385 -20.37 0.23 -18.58
C HIS A 385 -19.70 0.19 -17.21
N VAL A 386 -18.42 -0.16 -17.11
CA VAL A 386 -17.71 -0.24 -15.84
C VAL A 386 -16.62 0.81 -15.73
N LEU A 387 -15.69 0.88 -16.68
CA LEU A 387 -14.54 1.80 -16.61
C LEU A 387 -14.92 3.28 -16.44
N PRO A 388 -16.02 3.79 -17.04
CA PRO A 388 -16.49 5.16 -16.81
C PRO A 388 -17.08 5.41 -15.41
N ASN A 389 -17.03 4.43 -14.51
CA ASN A 389 -17.53 4.52 -13.13
C ASN A 389 -16.48 4.08 -12.11
N LEU A 390 -15.19 4.17 -12.44
CA LEU A 390 -14.08 3.84 -11.53
C LEU A 390 -13.44 5.08 -10.86
N GLY A 391 -14.07 6.24 -11.00
CA GLY A 391 -13.58 7.50 -10.46
C GLY A 391 -12.34 8.06 -11.18
N PRO A 392 -11.79 9.18 -10.67
CA PRO A 392 -10.54 9.76 -11.14
C PRO A 392 -9.38 8.78 -11.00
N ARG A 393 -8.40 8.82 -11.91
CA ARG A 393 -7.19 7.99 -11.76
C ARG A 393 -6.37 8.43 -10.55
N PRO A 394 -5.68 7.50 -9.84
CA PRO A 394 -4.73 7.88 -8.81
C PRO A 394 -3.59 8.70 -9.43
N SER A 395 -3.35 9.89 -8.89
CA SER A 395 -2.29 10.81 -9.35
C SER A 395 -1.19 11.02 -8.31
N SER A 396 -1.48 10.79 -7.03
CA SER A 396 -0.55 10.91 -5.90
C SER A 396 -1.04 10.13 -4.67
N PRO A 397 -0.23 9.96 -3.61
CA PRO A 397 -0.67 9.37 -2.34
C PRO A 397 -1.87 10.10 -1.68
N GLY A 398 -2.09 11.38 -2.03
CA GLY A 398 -3.27 12.18 -1.65
C GLY A 398 -4.39 12.24 -2.69
N SER A 399 -4.55 11.20 -3.52
CA SER A 399 -5.63 11.14 -4.52
C SER A 399 -6.99 11.34 -3.84
N GLN A 400 -7.89 12.11 -4.48
CA GLN A 400 -9.20 12.52 -3.96
C GLN A 400 -9.97 11.38 -3.29
N ILE A 401 -9.96 10.21 -3.91
CA ILE A 401 -10.56 9.01 -3.36
C ILE A 401 -9.66 7.81 -3.61
N GLN A 402 -9.48 7.02 -2.58
CA GLN A 402 -8.95 5.66 -2.69
C GLN A 402 -10.13 4.70 -2.59
N SER A 403 -10.21 3.74 -3.52
CA SER A 403 -11.26 2.74 -3.44
C SER A 403 -11.00 1.76 -2.31
N MET A 404 -12.05 1.35 -1.63
CA MET A 404 -11.96 0.31 -0.59
C MET A 404 -12.18 -1.10 -1.16
N ALA A 405 -12.35 -1.24 -2.49
CA ALA A 405 -12.50 -2.54 -3.15
C ALA A 405 -11.22 -3.40 -3.09
N THR A 406 -10.05 -2.78 -2.95
CA THR A 406 -8.77 -3.47 -2.72
C THR A 406 -7.92 -2.74 -1.69
N PHE A 407 -6.97 -3.45 -1.08
CA PHE A 407 -6.01 -2.84 -0.13
C PHE A 407 -5.10 -1.77 -0.75
N SER A 408 -4.95 -1.77 -2.08
CA SER A 408 -4.11 -0.81 -2.79
C SER A 408 -4.83 0.47 -3.21
N GLY A 409 -6.11 0.63 -2.88
CA GLY A 409 -6.92 1.75 -3.36
C GLY A 409 -7.44 1.57 -4.78
N PHE A 410 -7.23 0.39 -5.40
CA PHE A 410 -7.59 0.14 -6.79
C PHE A 410 -9.09 -0.23 -6.91
N PRO A 411 -9.87 0.43 -7.78
CA PRO A 411 -11.33 0.36 -7.73
C PRO A 411 -11.95 -0.90 -8.32
N LEU A 412 -11.15 -1.86 -8.78
CA LEU A 412 -11.63 -3.09 -9.40
C LEU A 412 -10.83 -4.32 -8.94
N GLN A 413 -11.50 -5.28 -8.33
CA GLN A 413 -10.94 -6.54 -7.87
C GLN A 413 -11.37 -7.70 -8.79
N PRO A 414 -10.47 -8.27 -9.61
CA PRO A 414 -10.77 -9.48 -10.36
C PRO A 414 -10.72 -10.73 -9.47
N SER A 415 -11.46 -11.76 -9.85
CA SER A 415 -11.46 -13.07 -9.20
C SER A 415 -11.80 -14.18 -10.18
N ILE A 416 -11.40 -15.41 -9.85
CA ILE A 416 -11.74 -16.61 -10.59
C ILE A 416 -12.41 -17.61 -9.66
N ASN A 417 -13.50 -18.22 -10.11
CA ASN A 417 -14.12 -19.36 -9.45
C ASN A 417 -13.68 -20.64 -10.16
N LEU A 418 -13.01 -21.53 -9.43
CA LEU A 418 -12.53 -22.82 -9.91
C LEU A 418 -13.29 -23.93 -9.21
N SER A 419 -13.66 -24.99 -9.95
CA SER A 419 -14.34 -26.16 -9.39
C SER A 419 -13.61 -27.47 -9.69
N GLY A 420 -13.91 -28.51 -8.91
CA GLY A 420 -13.43 -29.87 -9.15
C GLY A 420 -13.92 -30.50 -10.46
N SER A 421 -14.96 -29.95 -11.08
CA SER A 421 -15.40 -30.35 -12.42
C SER A 421 -14.56 -29.75 -13.56
N GLY A 422 -13.55 -28.93 -13.24
CA GLY A 422 -12.73 -28.22 -14.21
C GLY A 422 -13.40 -27.00 -14.83
N GLN A 423 -14.56 -26.59 -14.32
CA GLN A 423 -15.17 -25.33 -14.74
C GLN A 423 -14.42 -24.16 -14.10
N ALA A 424 -14.28 -23.09 -14.88
CA ALA A 424 -13.78 -21.81 -14.41
C ALA A 424 -14.77 -20.70 -14.76
N LYS A 425 -14.83 -19.67 -13.93
CA LYS A 425 -15.63 -18.47 -14.21
C LYS A 425 -14.89 -17.24 -13.70
N VAL A 426 -14.71 -16.24 -14.57
CA VAL A 426 -14.17 -14.94 -14.20
C VAL A 426 -15.29 -14.09 -13.57
N ARG A 427 -14.94 -13.39 -12.51
CA ARG A 427 -15.73 -12.31 -11.91
C ARG A 427 -14.83 -11.10 -11.72
N TYR A 428 -15.40 -9.91 -11.77
CA TYR A 428 -14.78 -8.76 -11.12
C TYR A 428 -15.79 -8.01 -10.25
N THR A 429 -15.30 -7.44 -9.16
CA THR A 429 -16.02 -6.56 -8.26
C THR A 429 -15.42 -5.16 -8.39
N PHE A 430 -16.22 -4.12 -8.35
CA PHE A 430 -15.73 -2.74 -8.40
C PHE A 430 -16.55 -1.83 -7.48
N GLU A 431 -15.94 -0.73 -7.08
CA GLU A 431 -16.63 0.36 -6.39
C GLU A 431 -17.09 1.40 -7.40
N PRO A 432 -18.41 1.69 -7.50
CA PRO A 432 -18.90 2.78 -8.32
C PRO A 432 -18.42 4.12 -7.79
N LEU A 433 -17.58 4.82 -8.56
CA LEU A 433 -17.00 6.11 -8.21
C LEU A 433 -17.11 7.09 -9.40
N ASP A 434 -17.10 8.38 -9.09
CA ASP A 434 -17.03 9.48 -10.04
C ASP A 434 -16.16 10.64 -9.53
N SER A 435 -16.10 11.75 -10.26
CA SER A 435 -15.24 12.89 -9.92
C SER A 435 -15.68 13.69 -8.68
N LEU A 436 -16.85 13.40 -8.09
CA LEU A 436 -17.30 14.01 -6.83
C LEU A 436 -17.10 13.08 -5.63
N SER A 437 -16.82 11.81 -5.88
CA SER A 437 -16.64 10.82 -4.83
C SER A 437 -15.46 11.18 -3.93
N GLY A 438 -15.67 11.15 -2.61
CA GLY A 438 -14.66 11.50 -1.60
C GLY A 438 -14.50 13.01 -1.36
N THR A 439 -15.25 13.85 -2.08
CA THR A 439 -15.31 15.30 -1.80
C THR A 439 -16.33 15.59 -0.71
N GLU A 440 -16.39 16.84 -0.24
CA GLU A 440 -17.46 17.28 0.69
C GLU A 440 -18.88 17.13 0.12
N VAL A 441 -19.03 17.08 -1.21
CA VAL A 441 -20.32 16.91 -1.89
C VAL A 441 -20.82 15.47 -1.77
N ASP A 442 -19.92 14.50 -1.91
CA ASP A 442 -20.25 13.08 -1.82
C ASP A 442 -19.11 12.29 -1.14
N PRO A 443 -18.97 12.43 0.19
CA PRO A 443 -17.82 11.86 0.90
C PRO A 443 -17.78 10.33 0.86
N PHE A 444 -18.95 9.69 0.75
CA PHE A 444 -19.10 8.22 0.80
C PHE A 444 -19.44 7.58 -0.55
N ALA A 445 -19.43 8.35 -1.65
CA ALA A 445 -19.70 7.88 -3.01
C ALA A 445 -21.12 7.29 -3.17
N LEU A 446 -22.12 7.93 -2.59
CA LEU A 446 -23.51 7.47 -2.61
C LEU A 446 -24.16 7.68 -3.98
N ALA A 447 -23.95 8.85 -4.60
CA ALA A 447 -24.56 9.19 -5.87
C ALA A 447 -24.11 8.26 -7.02
N PRO A 448 -22.81 7.97 -7.23
CA PRO A 448 -22.39 7.04 -8.26
C PRO A 448 -22.85 5.61 -7.97
N ALA A 449 -22.91 5.18 -6.72
CA ALA A 449 -23.44 3.87 -6.35
C ALA A 449 -24.89 3.70 -6.83
N GLN A 450 -25.79 4.61 -6.45
CA GLN A 450 -27.19 4.55 -6.86
C GLN A 450 -27.35 4.60 -8.39
N ARG A 451 -26.68 5.56 -9.05
CA ARG A 451 -26.75 5.74 -10.50
C ARG A 451 -26.29 4.52 -11.28
N VAL A 452 -25.19 3.89 -10.86
CA VAL A 452 -24.67 2.68 -11.52
C VAL A 452 -25.59 1.49 -11.30
N LEU A 453 -26.17 1.36 -10.11
CA LEU A 453 -27.14 0.31 -9.81
C LEU A 453 -28.39 0.43 -10.68
N GLU A 454 -28.98 1.62 -10.79
CA GLU A 454 -30.15 1.87 -11.66
C GLU A 454 -29.84 1.58 -13.14
N LYS A 455 -28.68 2.05 -13.62
CA LYS A 455 -28.21 1.84 -15.00
C LYS A 455 -28.02 0.36 -15.30
N LEU A 456 -27.29 -0.37 -14.45
CA LEU A 456 -27.01 -1.79 -14.68
C LEU A 456 -28.26 -2.64 -14.49
N SER A 457 -29.18 -2.26 -13.60
CA SER A 457 -30.45 -2.96 -13.42
C SER A 457 -31.27 -2.94 -14.70
N THR A 458 -31.41 -1.75 -15.28
CA THR A 458 -32.10 -1.54 -16.55
C THR A 458 -31.40 -2.28 -17.70
N LEU A 459 -30.08 -2.14 -17.79
CA LEU A 459 -29.28 -2.71 -18.88
C LEU A 459 -29.31 -4.25 -18.89
N LEU A 460 -29.26 -4.88 -17.72
CA LEU A 460 -29.22 -6.33 -17.57
C LEU A 460 -30.62 -6.96 -17.38
N GLY A 461 -31.68 -6.14 -17.36
CA GLY A 461 -33.05 -6.61 -17.20
C GLY A 461 -33.31 -7.31 -15.86
N VAL A 462 -32.59 -6.91 -14.81
CA VAL A 462 -32.77 -7.47 -13.47
C VAL A 462 -33.78 -6.62 -12.69
N TRP A 463 -34.50 -7.26 -11.77
CA TRP A 463 -35.55 -6.59 -11.03
C TRP A 463 -34.97 -5.64 -9.96
N PRO A 464 -35.34 -4.35 -9.97
CA PRO A 464 -34.75 -3.36 -9.06
C PRO A 464 -35.27 -3.48 -7.62
N GLY A 465 -36.41 -4.14 -7.37
CA GLY A 465 -37.08 -4.07 -6.06
C GLY A 465 -36.22 -4.49 -4.86
N TRP A 466 -35.36 -5.50 -4.99
CA TRP A 466 -34.40 -5.84 -3.92
C TRP A 466 -33.26 -4.83 -3.78
N ILE A 467 -32.80 -4.27 -4.89
CA ILE A 467 -31.77 -3.23 -4.90
C ILE A 467 -32.31 -1.98 -4.22
N ASP A 468 -33.51 -1.54 -4.58
CA ASP A 468 -34.18 -0.38 -3.98
C ASP A 468 -34.39 -0.57 -2.48
N ALA A 469 -34.84 -1.76 -2.06
CA ALA A 469 -35.02 -2.09 -0.65
C ALA A 469 -33.70 -2.05 0.14
N LEU A 470 -32.59 -2.55 -0.44
CA LEU A 470 -31.28 -2.51 0.22
C LEU A 470 -30.63 -1.13 0.19
N ILE A 471 -30.83 -0.35 -0.88
CA ILE A 471 -30.44 1.06 -0.90
C ILE A 471 -31.18 1.78 0.24
N ALA A 472 -32.50 1.66 0.32
CA ALA A 472 -33.28 2.28 1.40
C ALA A 472 -32.82 1.84 2.80
N ALA A 473 -32.39 0.58 2.95
CA ALA A 473 -31.93 0.04 4.22
C ALA A 473 -30.48 0.41 4.58
N TYR A 474 -29.56 0.49 3.62
CA TYR A 474 -28.12 0.56 3.88
C TYR A 474 -27.44 1.82 3.36
N HIS A 475 -28.00 2.53 2.37
CA HIS A 475 -27.49 3.85 2.02
C HIS A 475 -27.74 4.81 3.20
N PRO A 476 -26.70 5.47 3.74
CA PRO A 476 -26.90 6.50 4.74
C PRO A 476 -27.64 7.69 4.12
N THR A 477 -28.50 8.34 4.90
CA THR A 477 -29.02 9.66 4.51
C THR A 477 -27.93 10.71 4.67
N ARG A 478 -28.16 11.90 4.12
CA ARG A 478 -27.24 13.03 4.27
C ARG A 478 -26.98 13.36 5.74
N GLU A 479 -28.03 13.37 6.55
CA GLU A 479 -27.95 13.64 7.99
C GLU A 479 -27.12 12.57 8.71
N GLU A 480 -27.28 11.31 8.32
CA GLU A 480 -26.51 10.21 8.89
C GLU A 480 -25.02 10.31 8.51
N VAL A 481 -24.70 10.74 7.28
CA VAL A 481 -23.32 11.03 6.85
C VAL A 481 -22.74 12.20 7.65
N GLU A 482 -23.46 13.31 7.76
CA GLU A 482 -23.05 14.49 8.53
C GLU A 482 -22.82 14.16 10.01
N GLN A 483 -23.59 13.22 10.57
CA GLN A 483 -23.41 12.71 11.92
C GLN A 483 -22.14 11.84 12.07
N ILE A 484 -21.91 10.89 11.16
CA ILE A 484 -20.86 9.88 11.36
C ILE A 484 -19.49 10.28 10.80
N HIS A 485 -19.44 11.02 9.69
CA HIS A 485 -18.19 11.39 9.03
C HIS A 485 -17.16 12.03 9.98
N PRO A 486 -17.49 13.05 10.81
CA PRO A 486 -16.53 13.63 11.75
C PRO A 486 -16.14 12.67 12.90
N ASN A 487 -16.97 11.68 13.21
CA ASN A 487 -16.79 10.74 14.33
C ASN A 487 -16.27 9.37 13.90
N LEU A 488 -15.98 9.19 12.60
CA LEU A 488 -15.66 7.90 12.01
C LEU A 488 -14.44 7.27 12.67
N HIS A 489 -13.40 8.06 12.94
CA HIS A 489 -12.18 7.58 13.59
C HIS A 489 -12.45 6.99 14.98
N GLU A 490 -13.31 7.63 15.77
CA GLU A 490 -13.67 7.15 17.11
C GLU A 490 -14.51 5.88 17.04
N TYR A 491 -15.48 5.84 16.12
CA TYR A 491 -16.27 4.63 15.87
C TYR A 491 -15.37 3.43 15.50
N LEU A 492 -14.46 3.60 14.54
CA LEU A 492 -13.52 2.57 14.10
C LEU A 492 -12.60 2.11 15.24
N ARG A 493 -12.11 3.05 16.06
CA ARG A 493 -11.36 2.73 17.29
C ARG A 493 -12.18 1.82 18.20
N GLY A 494 -13.43 2.19 18.45
CA GLY A 494 -14.34 1.42 19.29
C GLY A 494 -14.56 0.00 18.76
N VAL A 495 -14.76 -0.15 17.45
CA VAL A 495 -14.87 -1.48 16.80
C VAL A 495 -13.60 -2.29 17.02
N LEU A 496 -12.43 -1.74 16.71
CA LEU A 496 -11.16 -2.43 16.85
C LEU A 496 -10.87 -2.88 18.29
N VAL A 497 -11.14 -2.02 19.28
CA VAL A 497 -10.98 -2.37 20.70
C VAL A 497 -11.90 -3.53 21.07
N ARG A 498 -13.17 -3.50 20.65
CA ARG A 498 -14.13 -4.59 20.92
C ARG A 498 -13.70 -5.91 20.28
N THR A 499 -13.26 -5.85 19.03
CA THR A 499 -12.97 -7.04 18.23
C THR A 499 -11.62 -7.68 18.59
N THR A 500 -10.60 -6.87 18.92
CA THR A 500 -9.25 -7.36 19.25
C THR A 500 -9.00 -7.54 20.76
N GLY A 501 -9.81 -6.90 21.61
CA GLY A 501 -9.59 -6.85 23.07
C GLY A 501 -8.40 -5.98 23.49
N ARG A 502 -7.71 -5.31 22.55
CA ARG A 502 -6.57 -4.43 22.82
C ARG A 502 -7.00 -3.00 23.04
N GLN A 503 -6.33 -2.27 23.93
CA GLN A 503 -6.60 -0.85 24.18
C GLN A 503 -5.65 0.09 23.42
N ASP A 504 -4.54 -0.42 22.91
CA ASP A 504 -3.46 0.30 22.24
C ASP A 504 -3.53 0.19 20.71
N VAL A 505 -4.73 0.02 20.15
CA VAL A 505 -4.91 -0.21 18.71
C VAL A 505 -4.80 1.09 17.93
N GLN A 506 -3.85 1.15 16.99
CA GLN A 506 -3.77 2.21 16.00
C GLN A 506 -4.86 2.01 14.94
N VAL A 507 -5.71 3.03 14.79
CA VAL A 507 -6.72 3.10 13.72
C VAL A 507 -6.04 3.65 12.46
N PRO A 508 -6.09 2.96 11.33
CA PRO A 508 -5.55 3.49 10.09
C PRO A 508 -6.33 4.75 9.67
N PRO A 509 -5.69 5.71 8.96
CA PRO A 509 -6.39 6.85 8.40
C PRO A 509 -7.41 6.38 7.37
N MET A 510 -8.67 6.29 7.78
CA MET A 510 -9.79 5.85 6.96
C MET A 510 -10.78 7.01 6.87
N PRO A 511 -10.74 7.81 5.78
CA PRO A 511 -11.53 9.03 5.66
C PRO A 511 -13.02 8.77 5.42
N ARG A 512 -13.38 7.55 5.01
CA ARG A 512 -14.77 7.16 4.72
C ARG A 512 -15.01 5.68 4.98
N MET A 513 -16.28 5.34 5.07
CA MET A 513 -16.73 3.95 4.93
C MET A 513 -17.10 3.69 3.46
N TRP A 514 -16.96 2.45 3.02
CA TRP A 514 -17.56 2.02 1.76
C TRP A 514 -19.03 1.74 1.99
N VAL A 515 -19.86 1.87 0.96
CA VAL A 515 -21.30 1.64 1.11
C VAL A 515 -21.82 0.61 0.12
N CYS A 516 -21.32 0.62 -1.11
CA CYS A 516 -21.76 -0.30 -2.14
C CYS A 516 -20.61 -0.78 -3.01
N PHE A 517 -20.53 -2.09 -3.24
CA PHE A 517 -19.75 -2.67 -4.32
C PHE A 517 -20.63 -3.41 -5.32
N VAL A 518 -20.22 -3.43 -6.58
CA VAL A 518 -20.91 -4.11 -7.68
C VAL A 518 -20.01 -5.20 -8.23
N ALA A 519 -20.53 -6.41 -8.40
CA ALA A 519 -19.81 -7.49 -9.06
C ALA A 519 -20.56 -8.05 -10.26
N LEU A 520 -19.80 -8.52 -11.23
CA LEU A 520 -20.30 -9.14 -12.46
C LEU A 520 -19.66 -10.52 -12.62
N ASP A 521 -20.50 -11.56 -12.57
CA ASP A 521 -20.15 -12.91 -12.95
C ASP A 521 -20.24 -13.04 -14.47
N LEU A 522 -19.13 -13.42 -15.12
CA LEU A 522 -19.07 -13.44 -16.59
C LEU A 522 -19.46 -14.84 -17.09
N GLU A 523 -20.63 -14.95 -17.71
CA GLU A 523 -21.22 -16.22 -18.17
C GLU A 523 -21.37 -16.22 -19.68
N GLY A 524 -20.41 -16.83 -20.38
CA GLY A 524 -20.33 -16.75 -21.84
C GLY A 524 -20.26 -15.29 -22.28
N ALA A 525 -21.27 -14.83 -23.03
CA ALA A 525 -21.41 -13.42 -23.45
C ALA A 525 -22.21 -12.54 -22.46
N SER A 526 -22.84 -13.14 -21.44
CA SER A 526 -23.73 -12.47 -20.50
C SER A 526 -23.05 -12.15 -19.16
N GLN A 527 -23.66 -11.26 -18.38
CA GLN A 527 -23.18 -10.86 -17.05
C GLN A 527 -24.29 -11.08 -16.02
N ALA A 528 -24.00 -11.80 -14.94
CA ALA A 528 -24.90 -11.87 -13.79
C ALA A 528 -24.48 -10.85 -12.73
N LEU A 529 -25.40 -9.95 -12.38
CA LEU A 529 -25.16 -8.84 -11.46
C LEU A 529 -25.28 -9.29 -10.00
N LYS A 530 -24.33 -8.83 -9.18
CA LYS A 530 -24.38 -8.93 -7.72
C LYS A 530 -24.04 -7.59 -7.12
N VAL A 531 -24.67 -7.27 -6.01
CA VAL A 531 -24.42 -6.01 -5.29
C VAL A 531 -24.18 -6.30 -3.84
N TYR A 532 -23.31 -5.51 -3.22
CA TYR A 532 -22.80 -5.68 -1.88
C TYR A 532 -23.03 -4.39 -1.11
N PHE A 533 -23.51 -4.47 0.12
CA PHE A 533 -23.76 -3.34 1.00
C PHE A 533 -23.06 -3.49 2.34
N ASP A 534 -22.59 -2.37 2.90
CA ASP A 534 -21.99 -2.31 4.22
C ASP A 534 -23.05 -2.00 5.32
N PRO A 535 -23.39 -2.95 6.21
CA PRO A 535 -24.28 -2.69 7.34
C PRO A 535 -23.60 -1.90 8.47
N LYS A 536 -22.27 -1.76 8.46
CA LYS A 536 -21.52 -1.10 9.54
C LYS A 536 -21.79 0.39 9.62
N ILE A 537 -22.14 1.03 8.50
CA ILE A 537 -22.51 2.45 8.53
C ILE A 537 -23.78 2.69 9.36
N LYS A 538 -24.77 1.80 9.24
CA LYS A 538 -26.00 1.86 10.03
C LYS A 538 -25.75 1.48 11.49
N GLU A 539 -24.82 0.56 11.77
CA GLU A 539 -24.36 0.31 13.14
C GLU A 539 -23.75 1.57 13.77
N ALA A 540 -22.90 2.27 13.01
CA ALA A 540 -22.21 3.48 13.47
C ALA A 540 -23.18 4.63 13.80
N VAL A 541 -24.21 4.80 12.97
CA VAL A 541 -25.20 5.87 13.11
C VAL A 541 -26.24 5.57 14.19
N THR A 542 -26.77 4.34 14.21
CA THR A 542 -27.92 3.97 15.07
C THR A 542 -27.50 3.37 16.42
N GLY A 543 -26.25 2.89 16.53
CA GLY A 543 -25.77 2.10 17.66
C GLY A 543 -26.34 0.67 17.71
N ILE A 544 -27.16 0.26 16.74
CA ILE A 544 -27.72 -1.08 16.67
C ILE A 544 -26.67 -1.99 16.04
N PRO A 545 -26.27 -3.10 16.69
CA PRO A 545 -25.29 -4.01 16.11
C PRO A 545 -25.69 -4.49 14.72
N SER A 546 -24.76 -4.45 13.77
CA SER A 546 -24.93 -4.85 12.36
C SER A 546 -25.65 -6.18 12.19
N CYS A 547 -25.35 -7.19 13.02
CA CYS A 547 -26.07 -8.46 13.06
C CYS A 547 -27.58 -8.29 13.28
N LYS A 548 -27.97 -7.54 14.32
CA LYS A 548 -29.38 -7.32 14.68
C LYS A 548 -30.08 -6.48 13.61
N TYR A 549 -29.42 -5.41 13.17
CA TYR A 549 -29.94 -4.55 12.10
C TYR A 549 -30.19 -5.37 10.83
N THR A 550 -29.21 -6.17 10.41
CA THR A 550 -29.31 -7.05 9.24
C THR A 550 -30.49 -8.01 9.36
N CYS A 551 -30.61 -8.74 10.47
CA CYS A 551 -31.70 -9.70 10.66
C CYS A 551 -33.08 -9.02 10.70
N GLN A 552 -33.18 -7.79 11.18
CA GLN A 552 -34.42 -7.00 11.12
C GLN A 552 -34.79 -6.64 9.68
N ILE A 553 -33.84 -6.13 8.88
CA ILE A 553 -34.06 -5.81 7.47
C ILE A 553 -34.45 -7.05 6.66
N LEU A 554 -33.80 -8.19 6.91
CA LEU A 554 -34.14 -9.44 6.25
C LEU A 554 -35.57 -9.91 6.52
N ARG A 555 -36.13 -9.57 7.69
CA ARG A 555 -37.52 -9.89 8.05
C ARG A 555 -38.55 -8.92 7.48
N THR A 556 -38.16 -7.69 7.16
CA THR A 556 -39.08 -6.68 6.61
C THR A 556 -39.32 -6.83 5.13
N VAL A 557 -38.48 -7.61 4.43
CA VAL A 557 -38.62 -7.83 2.99
C VAL A 557 -39.11 -9.25 2.78
N ASP A 558 -40.41 -9.40 2.46
CA ASP A 558 -41.14 -10.67 2.35
C ASP A 558 -40.49 -11.73 1.43
N ARG A 559 -39.54 -11.31 0.60
CA ARG A 559 -38.85 -12.16 -0.38
C ARG A 559 -37.37 -12.42 -0.05
N PHE A 560 -36.80 -11.85 1.02
CA PHE A 560 -35.41 -12.16 1.38
C PHE A 560 -35.29 -13.49 2.09
N GLY A 561 -34.61 -14.44 1.42
CA GLY A 561 -34.23 -15.70 2.02
C GLY A 561 -35.40 -16.46 2.66
N ASN A 562 -35.14 -17.11 3.79
CA ASN A 562 -36.13 -17.85 4.56
C ASN A 562 -36.07 -17.40 6.01
N ALA A 563 -37.22 -17.10 6.61
CA ALA A 563 -37.29 -16.63 8.00
C ALA A 563 -36.60 -17.58 9.00
N LYS A 564 -36.71 -18.91 8.82
CA LYS A 564 -36.03 -19.88 9.68
C LYS A 564 -34.51 -19.81 9.54
N ALA A 565 -34.01 -19.59 8.32
CA ALA A 565 -32.58 -19.43 8.08
C ALA A 565 -32.05 -18.13 8.73
N VAL A 566 -32.84 -17.06 8.69
CA VAL A 566 -32.53 -15.78 9.38
C VAL A 566 -32.50 -15.98 10.89
N ASP A 567 -33.53 -16.64 11.45
CA ASP A 567 -33.59 -16.94 12.89
C ASP A 567 -32.42 -17.83 13.33
N MET A 568 -32.08 -18.83 12.51
CA MET A 568 -30.93 -19.72 12.76
C MET A 568 -29.61 -18.95 12.81
N LEU A 569 -29.40 -18.02 11.87
CA LEU A 569 -28.22 -17.17 11.83
C LEU A 569 -28.17 -16.22 13.03
N GLU A 570 -29.26 -15.53 13.33
CA GLU A 570 -29.31 -14.60 14.48
C GLU A 570 -29.03 -15.32 15.80
N GLN A 571 -29.63 -16.50 16.00
CA GLN A 571 -29.40 -17.30 17.20
C GLN A 571 -27.94 -17.75 17.30
N PHE A 572 -27.37 -18.28 16.21
CA PHE A 572 -25.98 -18.73 16.19
C PHE A 572 -24.99 -17.59 16.52
N LEU A 573 -25.17 -16.42 15.90
CA LEU A 573 -24.29 -15.27 16.15
C LEU A 573 -24.44 -14.69 17.56
N ALA A 574 -25.65 -14.76 18.13
CA ALA A 574 -25.87 -14.36 19.52
C ALA A 574 -25.16 -15.29 20.51
N GLU A 575 -25.20 -16.61 20.28
CA GLU A 575 -24.52 -17.61 21.12
C GLU A 575 -22.99 -17.48 21.06
N GLU A 576 -22.43 -17.20 19.88
CA GLU A 576 -20.99 -16.98 19.70
C GLU A 576 -20.54 -15.59 20.16
N HIS A 577 -21.42 -14.80 20.80
CA HIS A 577 -21.15 -13.43 21.25
C HIS A 577 -20.56 -12.54 20.13
N SER A 578 -20.82 -12.89 18.88
CA SER A 578 -20.26 -12.27 17.68
C SER A 578 -21.13 -11.11 17.20
N ILE A 579 -21.72 -10.40 18.17
CA ILE A 579 -22.65 -9.29 17.96
C ILE A 579 -21.82 -8.12 17.42
N GLY A 580 -21.89 -7.90 16.10
CA GLY A 580 -21.04 -6.95 15.38
C GLY A 580 -20.09 -7.60 14.37
N ALA A 581 -20.17 -8.91 14.13
CA ALA A 581 -19.31 -9.59 13.16
C ALA A 581 -19.81 -9.52 11.71
N VAL A 582 -21.04 -9.03 11.47
CA VAL A 582 -21.57 -8.91 10.10
C VAL A 582 -20.89 -7.73 9.41
N GLU A 583 -20.07 -8.05 8.42
CA GLU A 583 -19.22 -7.08 7.70
C GLU A 583 -19.87 -6.59 6.42
N LEU A 584 -20.63 -7.45 5.74
CA LEU A 584 -21.27 -7.10 4.49
C LEU A 584 -22.46 -8.00 4.17
N ILE A 585 -23.34 -7.51 3.30
CA ILE A 585 -24.46 -8.26 2.74
C ILE A 585 -24.36 -8.22 1.22
N ALA A 586 -24.64 -9.33 0.55
CA ALA A 586 -24.71 -9.36 -0.91
C ALA A 586 -26.00 -9.98 -1.41
N ILE A 587 -26.49 -9.54 -2.57
CA ILE A 587 -27.60 -10.17 -3.28
C ILE A 587 -27.23 -10.54 -4.71
N ASP A 588 -27.81 -11.63 -5.18
CA ASP A 588 -27.88 -11.94 -6.60
C ASP A 588 -29.02 -11.11 -7.22
N CYS A 589 -28.70 -10.20 -8.14
CA CYS A 589 -29.69 -9.41 -8.85
C CYS A 589 -30.16 -10.19 -10.08
N VAL A 590 -31.43 -10.59 -10.08
CA VAL A 590 -32.01 -11.45 -11.11
C VAL A 590 -33.31 -10.85 -11.66
N PRO A 591 -33.78 -11.28 -12.84
CA PRO A 591 -35.12 -10.95 -13.33
C PRO A 591 -36.21 -11.34 -12.32
N GLU A 592 -37.36 -10.66 -12.37
CA GLU A 592 -38.42 -10.84 -11.37
C GLU A 592 -38.91 -12.30 -11.26
N GLU A 593 -39.02 -12.98 -12.39
CA GLU A 593 -39.42 -14.39 -12.47
C GLU A 593 -38.41 -15.36 -11.85
N MET A 594 -37.15 -14.94 -11.69
CA MET A 594 -36.07 -15.74 -11.12
C MET A 594 -35.85 -15.47 -9.63
N GLN A 595 -36.61 -14.55 -9.01
CA GLN A 595 -36.48 -14.23 -7.57
C GLN A 595 -36.46 -15.44 -6.63
N PRO A 596 -37.23 -16.53 -6.84
CA PRO A 596 -37.15 -17.70 -5.97
C PRO A 596 -35.78 -18.37 -5.93
N SER A 597 -34.93 -18.13 -6.94
CA SER A 597 -33.55 -18.64 -7.01
C SER A 597 -32.49 -17.64 -6.55
N ALA A 598 -32.88 -16.40 -6.29
CA ALA A 598 -31.97 -15.34 -5.89
C ALA A 598 -31.52 -15.54 -4.45
N ARG A 599 -30.22 -15.33 -4.22
CA ARG A 599 -29.62 -15.50 -2.90
C ARG A 599 -29.34 -14.17 -2.26
N ILE A 600 -29.59 -14.10 -0.96
CA ILE A 600 -28.99 -13.09 -0.08
C ILE A 600 -27.89 -13.75 0.75
N LYS A 601 -26.79 -13.05 0.95
CA LYS A 601 -25.59 -13.58 1.58
C LYS A 601 -25.17 -12.64 2.69
N VAL A 602 -25.08 -13.16 3.91
CA VAL A 602 -24.60 -12.39 5.07
C VAL A 602 -23.19 -12.84 5.39
N TYR A 603 -22.25 -11.90 5.39
CA TYR A 603 -20.85 -12.21 5.57
C TYR A 603 -20.40 -11.80 6.96
N VAL A 604 -19.75 -12.74 7.64
CA VAL A 604 -19.40 -12.65 9.05
C VAL A 604 -17.91 -12.89 9.22
N HIS A 605 -17.21 -12.01 9.91
CA HIS A 605 -15.79 -12.17 10.20
C HIS A 605 -15.54 -12.91 11.52
N THR A 606 -14.33 -13.45 11.70
CA THR A 606 -13.89 -14.08 12.95
C THR A 606 -12.48 -13.64 13.33
N MET A 607 -12.15 -13.80 14.61
CA MET A 607 -10.84 -13.46 15.18
C MET A 607 -9.95 -14.68 15.45
N SER A 608 -10.35 -15.84 14.94
CA SER A 608 -9.54 -17.05 14.95
C SER A 608 -9.62 -17.75 13.61
N ASN A 609 -8.51 -18.33 13.16
CA ASN A 609 -8.45 -19.23 12.01
C ASN A 609 -8.24 -20.69 12.43
N SER A 610 -8.59 -21.03 13.68
CA SER A 610 -8.50 -22.43 14.11
C SER A 610 -9.47 -23.30 13.33
N PHE A 611 -9.09 -24.54 13.05
CA PHE A 611 -9.98 -25.45 12.35
C PHE A 611 -11.24 -25.78 13.17
N GLN A 612 -11.14 -25.75 14.50
CA GLN A 612 -12.29 -25.82 15.39
C GLN A 612 -13.29 -24.68 15.12
N THR A 613 -12.79 -23.45 14.90
CA THR A 613 -13.62 -22.30 14.51
C THR A 613 -14.26 -22.53 13.15
N VAL A 614 -13.49 -23.01 12.16
CA VAL A 614 -14.01 -23.36 10.82
C VAL A 614 -15.15 -24.37 10.92
N ARG A 615 -14.93 -25.49 11.62
CA ARG A 615 -15.93 -26.55 11.83
C ARG A 615 -17.18 -25.98 12.50
N LYS A 616 -17.01 -25.15 13.53
CA LYS A 616 -18.13 -24.55 14.24
C LYS A 616 -18.94 -23.61 13.36
N TYR A 617 -18.31 -22.72 12.61
CA TYR A 617 -18.99 -21.72 11.78
C TYR A 617 -19.61 -22.34 10.52
N MET A 618 -18.91 -23.28 9.86
CA MET A 618 -19.46 -24.02 8.73
C MET A 618 -20.70 -24.83 9.08
N THR A 619 -20.78 -25.35 10.32
CA THR A 619 -21.94 -26.10 10.81
C THR A 619 -22.94 -25.25 11.60
N MET A 620 -22.69 -23.94 11.75
CA MET A 620 -23.50 -23.05 12.60
C MET A 620 -23.72 -23.59 14.03
N GLY A 621 -22.66 -24.12 14.63
CA GLY A 621 -22.71 -24.76 15.95
C GLY A 621 -23.41 -26.12 15.95
N GLY A 622 -23.29 -26.88 14.86
CA GLY A 622 -23.92 -28.20 14.69
C GLY A 622 -25.37 -28.18 14.21
N ARG A 623 -25.87 -27.03 13.74
CA ARG A 623 -27.21 -26.88 13.16
C ARG A 623 -27.27 -27.32 11.70
N CYS A 624 -26.19 -27.09 10.95
CA CYS A 624 -26.02 -27.54 9.57
C CYS A 624 -25.07 -28.74 9.55
N MET A 625 -25.63 -29.94 9.40
CA MET A 625 -24.91 -31.22 9.49
C MET A 625 -25.23 -32.16 8.31
N ASP A 626 -25.63 -31.59 7.18
CA ASP A 626 -25.91 -32.40 5.99
C ASP A 626 -24.61 -33.07 5.48
N PRO A 627 -24.72 -34.21 4.78
CA PRO A 627 -23.55 -34.95 4.34
C PRO A 627 -22.56 -34.15 3.50
N ALA A 628 -23.04 -33.21 2.66
CA ALA A 628 -22.16 -32.42 1.80
C ALA A 628 -21.34 -31.40 2.61
N THR A 629 -21.93 -30.80 3.65
CA THR A 629 -21.20 -29.94 4.59
C THR A 629 -20.11 -30.71 5.34
N LEU A 630 -20.41 -31.91 5.81
CA LEU A 630 -19.45 -32.75 6.55
C LEU A 630 -18.31 -33.23 5.65
N GLU A 631 -18.62 -33.71 4.45
CA GLU A 631 -17.63 -34.09 3.43
C GLU A 631 -16.76 -32.89 3.02
N GLY A 632 -17.37 -31.71 2.85
CA GLY A 632 -16.64 -30.47 2.56
C GLY A 632 -15.67 -30.09 3.67
N LEU A 633 -16.04 -30.29 4.94
CA LEU A 633 -15.17 -30.07 6.09
C LEU A 633 -14.01 -31.07 6.16
N GLU A 634 -14.25 -32.33 5.87
CA GLU A 634 -13.17 -33.34 5.80
C GLU A 634 -12.16 -32.97 4.71
N ASN A 635 -12.64 -32.67 3.50
CA ASN A 635 -11.80 -32.22 2.40
C ASN A 635 -11.01 -30.95 2.74
N LEU A 636 -11.63 -29.97 3.41
CA LEU A 636 -10.96 -28.73 3.80
C LEU A 636 -9.92 -28.96 4.89
N HIS A 637 -10.20 -29.85 5.86
CA HIS A 637 -9.26 -30.20 6.93
C HIS A 637 -7.93 -30.70 6.37
N ASP A 638 -8.00 -31.57 5.37
CA ASP A 638 -6.84 -32.22 4.75
C ASP A 638 -5.86 -31.25 4.08
N VAL A 639 -6.35 -30.08 3.65
CA VAL A 639 -5.55 -29.03 3.01
C VAL A 639 -5.37 -27.78 3.88
N TRP A 640 -5.98 -27.74 5.07
CA TRP A 640 -6.08 -26.53 5.90
C TRP A 640 -4.73 -25.93 6.24
N TYR A 641 -3.78 -26.78 6.65
CA TYR A 641 -2.44 -26.34 7.04
C TYR A 641 -1.74 -25.59 5.90
N SER A 642 -1.88 -26.06 4.66
CA SER A 642 -1.28 -25.43 3.48
C SER A 642 -1.93 -24.08 3.14
N LEU A 643 -3.26 -23.96 3.36
CA LEU A 643 -3.98 -22.68 3.22
C LEU A 643 -3.55 -21.65 4.27
N LEU A 644 -3.08 -22.10 5.43
CA LEU A 644 -2.41 -21.26 6.43
C LEU A 644 -0.90 -21.09 6.18
N GLY A 645 -0.36 -21.56 5.06
CA GLY A 645 1.07 -21.44 4.75
C GLY A 645 1.99 -22.30 5.64
N GLU A 646 1.44 -23.30 6.33
CA GLU A 646 2.22 -24.27 7.10
C GLU A 646 2.74 -25.39 6.21
N SER A 647 3.93 -25.92 6.52
CA SER A 647 4.58 -26.98 5.73
C SER A 647 4.53 -28.36 6.38
N GLN A 648 4.24 -28.46 7.68
CA GLN A 648 4.29 -29.70 8.46
C GLN A 648 2.94 -30.11 9.09
N GLY A 649 1.82 -29.57 8.59
CA GLY A 649 0.52 -29.75 9.22
C GLY A 649 0.21 -28.71 10.30
N ILE A 650 -0.93 -28.85 10.97
CA ILE A 650 -1.29 -28.09 12.18
C ILE A 650 -1.11 -28.98 13.42
N VAL A 651 -0.72 -28.38 14.55
CA VAL A 651 -0.47 -29.12 15.81
C VAL A 651 -1.74 -29.76 16.36
N ASN A 652 -2.87 -29.04 16.27
CA ASN A 652 -4.23 -29.50 16.63
C ASN A 652 -5.27 -28.57 16.01
N GLU A 653 -6.57 -28.90 16.13
CA GLU A 653 -7.65 -28.06 15.58
C GLU A 653 -7.84 -26.71 16.30
N GLU A 654 -7.27 -26.52 17.49
CA GLU A 654 -7.33 -25.26 18.25
C GLU A 654 -6.24 -24.27 17.82
N TYR A 655 -5.24 -24.72 17.07
CA TYR A 655 -4.16 -23.89 16.57
C TYR A 655 -4.70 -22.75 15.71
N SER A 656 -4.45 -21.52 16.14
CA SER A 656 -4.78 -20.30 15.40
C SER A 656 -3.49 -19.58 15.02
N LYS A 657 -3.22 -19.45 13.72
CA LYS A 657 -2.04 -18.77 13.19
C LYS A 657 -2.18 -17.25 13.30
N PRO A 658 -1.20 -16.52 13.84
CA PRO A 658 -1.19 -15.06 13.82
C PRO A 658 -1.17 -14.52 12.38
N LEU A 659 -1.84 -13.39 12.16
CA LEU A 659 -1.79 -12.67 10.88
C LEU A 659 -0.39 -12.08 10.65
N THR A 660 0.13 -12.19 9.42
CA THR A 660 1.37 -11.52 8.98
C THR A 660 1.11 -10.16 8.31
N GLY A 661 -0.15 -9.70 8.32
CA GLY A 661 -0.69 -8.70 7.40
C GLY A 661 -0.35 -7.23 7.66
N PHE A 662 -0.80 -6.39 6.73
CA PHE A 662 -0.45 -4.98 6.55
C PHE A 662 -1.44 -3.98 7.21
N SER A 663 -2.52 -4.45 7.83
CA SER A 663 -3.57 -3.59 8.39
C SER A 663 -4.13 -4.13 9.70
N SER A 664 -4.35 -3.25 10.67
CA SER A 664 -5.00 -3.56 11.95
C SER A 664 -6.50 -3.89 11.82
N MET A 665 -7.11 -3.58 10.68
CA MET A 665 -8.52 -3.87 10.37
C MET A 665 -8.73 -5.27 9.78
N GLN A 666 -7.67 -6.06 9.60
CA GLN A 666 -7.79 -7.37 8.98
C GLN A 666 -8.32 -8.44 9.94
N HIS A 667 -9.29 -9.24 9.48
CA HIS A 667 -9.82 -10.38 10.23
C HIS A 667 -9.18 -11.72 9.82
N HIS A 668 -9.34 -12.74 10.65
CA HIS A 668 -8.70 -14.04 10.42
C HIS A 668 -9.41 -14.83 9.32
N LEU A 669 -10.72 -15.00 9.42
CA LEU A 669 -11.54 -15.64 8.40
C LEU A 669 -12.84 -14.87 8.22
N TYR A 670 -13.45 -15.06 7.05
CA TYR A 670 -14.81 -14.63 6.78
C TYR A 670 -15.67 -15.83 6.39
N PHE A 671 -16.95 -15.78 6.72
CA PHE A 671 -17.94 -16.78 6.34
C PHE A 671 -19.11 -16.10 5.65
N SER A 672 -19.67 -16.68 4.58
CA SER A 672 -20.94 -16.21 4.02
C SER A 672 -22.03 -17.23 4.26
N TYR A 673 -23.15 -16.77 4.81
CA TYR A 673 -24.40 -17.53 4.97
C TYR A 673 -25.34 -17.16 3.83
N GLU A 674 -25.48 -18.07 2.86
CA GLU A 674 -26.29 -17.90 1.65
C GLU A 674 -27.71 -18.43 1.90
N MET A 675 -28.69 -17.52 1.85
CA MET A 675 -30.11 -17.82 2.04
C MET A 675 -30.86 -17.63 0.74
N THR A 676 -31.76 -18.56 0.43
CA THR A 676 -32.61 -18.55 -0.77
C THR A 676 -34.07 -18.63 -0.34
N PRO A 677 -35.02 -17.97 -1.03
CA PRO A 677 -36.44 -18.15 -0.78
C PRO A 677 -36.83 -19.62 -0.73
N GLY A 678 -37.53 -20.00 0.34
CA GLY A 678 -38.02 -21.38 0.51
C GLY A 678 -37.01 -22.39 1.07
N ASN A 679 -35.72 -22.06 1.19
CA ASN A 679 -34.73 -22.95 1.83
C ASN A 679 -34.45 -22.52 3.27
N ALA A 680 -34.79 -23.37 4.25
CA ALA A 680 -34.59 -23.09 5.67
C ALA A 680 -33.14 -23.33 6.15
N ASP A 681 -32.36 -24.08 5.37
CA ASP A 681 -30.97 -24.42 5.69
C ASP A 681 -30.03 -23.54 4.86
N PRO A 682 -29.32 -22.57 5.49
CA PRO A 682 -28.42 -21.67 4.77
C PRO A 682 -27.18 -22.42 4.27
N GLY A 683 -26.74 -22.12 3.05
CA GLY A 683 -25.45 -22.59 2.56
C GLY A 683 -24.31 -21.80 3.22
N VAL A 684 -23.21 -22.45 3.60
CA VAL A 684 -22.08 -21.77 4.25
C VAL A 684 -20.83 -21.87 3.39
N LYS A 685 -20.08 -20.77 3.29
CA LYS A 685 -18.75 -20.73 2.66
C LYS A 685 -17.77 -20.05 3.58
N VAL A 686 -16.52 -20.52 3.59
CA VAL A 686 -15.39 -19.87 4.27
C VAL A 686 -14.51 -19.15 3.25
N TYR A 687 -13.99 -17.99 3.64
CA TYR A 687 -13.03 -17.19 2.88
C TYR A 687 -11.78 -17.04 3.73
N ILE A 688 -10.65 -17.39 3.13
CA ILE A 688 -9.34 -17.45 3.80
C ILE A 688 -8.46 -16.36 3.16
N PRO A 689 -8.03 -15.34 3.92
CA PRO A 689 -7.12 -14.32 3.41
C PRO A 689 -5.70 -14.89 3.34
N VAL A 690 -5.44 -15.78 2.37
CA VAL A 690 -4.18 -16.54 2.22
C VAL A 690 -2.93 -15.66 2.18
N GLN A 691 -3.06 -14.42 1.67
CA GLN A 691 -1.99 -13.41 1.65
C GLN A 691 -1.50 -12.98 3.03
N SER A 692 -2.26 -13.27 4.09
CA SER A 692 -1.91 -12.93 5.47
C SER A 692 -1.34 -14.11 6.26
N TYR A 693 -1.09 -15.21 5.57
CA TYR A 693 -0.56 -16.44 6.16
C TYR A 693 0.66 -16.99 5.41
N ALA A 694 0.66 -16.84 4.09
CA ALA A 694 1.78 -17.22 3.24
C ALA A 694 2.77 -16.05 3.08
N PRO A 695 4.07 -16.34 2.88
CA PRO A 695 5.10 -15.31 2.78
C PRO A 695 5.09 -14.56 1.43
N ASP A 696 4.60 -15.18 0.36
CA ASP A 696 4.58 -14.61 -0.99
C ASP A 696 3.55 -15.31 -1.90
N ASP A 697 3.20 -14.65 -3.02
CA ASP A 697 2.24 -15.15 -4.01
C ASP A 697 2.68 -16.48 -4.66
N LYS A 698 3.99 -16.70 -4.78
CA LYS A 698 4.54 -17.93 -5.37
C LYS A 698 4.20 -19.12 -4.48
N THR A 699 4.37 -18.97 -3.17
CA THR A 699 4.02 -19.98 -2.17
C THR A 699 2.52 -20.22 -2.17
N ILE A 700 1.70 -19.17 -2.26
CA ILE A 700 0.23 -19.29 -2.39
C ILE A 700 -0.14 -20.13 -3.62
N ALA A 701 0.45 -19.81 -4.78
CA ALA A 701 0.16 -20.55 -6.02
C ALA A 701 0.58 -22.02 -5.93
N GLN A 702 1.77 -22.29 -5.38
CA GLN A 702 2.25 -23.66 -5.16
C GLN A 702 1.35 -24.44 -4.19
N ASN A 703 0.89 -23.80 -3.12
CA ASN A 703 -0.05 -24.38 -2.16
C ASN A 703 -1.40 -24.67 -2.82
N TYR A 704 -1.93 -23.76 -3.64
CA TYR A 704 -3.17 -24.02 -4.38
C TYR A 704 -3.02 -25.20 -5.35
N GLU A 705 -1.94 -25.27 -6.15
CA GLU A 705 -1.70 -26.42 -7.03
C GLU A 705 -1.59 -27.74 -6.25
N ALA A 706 -0.90 -27.74 -5.11
CA ALA A 706 -0.78 -28.90 -4.24
C ALA A 706 -2.14 -29.33 -3.67
N ASN A 707 -2.93 -28.36 -3.19
CA ASN A 707 -4.26 -28.61 -2.63
C ASN A 707 -5.23 -29.13 -3.70
N PHE A 708 -5.25 -28.53 -4.90
CA PHE A 708 -6.05 -29.04 -6.01
C PHE A 708 -5.65 -30.46 -6.40
N ARG A 709 -4.34 -30.77 -6.42
CA ARG A 709 -3.86 -32.13 -6.69
C ARG A 709 -4.31 -33.12 -5.62
N GLN A 710 -4.23 -32.75 -4.35
CA GLN A 710 -4.67 -33.57 -3.23
C GLN A 710 -6.18 -33.84 -3.28
N LEU A 711 -6.97 -32.85 -3.70
CA LEU A 711 -8.42 -32.94 -3.85
C LEU A 711 -8.86 -33.54 -5.19
N ASN A 712 -7.93 -33.98 -6.05
CA ASN A 712 -8.19 -34.50 -7.40
C ASN A 712 -8.90 -33.51 -8.34
N TRP A 713 -8.60 -32.22 -8.22
CA TRP A 713 -9.08 -31.18 -9.11
C TRP A 713 -8.14 -31.02 -10.30
N PRO A 714 -8.66 -30.81 -11.53
CA PRO A 714 -7.82 -30.68 -12.74
C PRO A 714 -6.85 -29.50 -12.68
N TRP A 715 -7.14 -28.50 -11.86
CA TRP A 715 -6.27 -27.33 -11.61
C TRP A 715 -4.96 -27.68 -10.89
N GLY A 716 -4.83 -28.89 -10.33
CA GLY A 716 -3.60 -29.38 -9.69
C GLY A 716 -2.59 -29.99 -10.66
N GLU A 717 -2.91 -30.08 -11.95
CA GLU A 717 -1.96 -30.46 -12.98
C GLU A 717 -0.80 -29.44 -13.03
N PRO A 718 0.47 -29.89 -13.10
CA PRO A 718 1.63 -28.98 -13.01
C PRO A 718 1.57 -27.84 -14.03
N GLY A 719 1.62 -26.60 -13.54
CA GLY A 719 1.64 -25.40 -14.38
C GLY A 719 0.29 -25.02 -14.99
N VAL A 720 -0.82 -25.69 -14.62
CA VAL A 720 -2.16 -25.29 -15.08
C VAL A 720 -2.70 -24.09 -14.31
N TYR A 721 -2.46 -24.02 -12.99
CA TYR A 721 -2.84 -22.85 -12.19
C TYR A 721 -1.81 -21.73 -12.31
N GLU A 722 -0.51 -22.05 -12.44
CA GLU A 722 0.54 -21.04 -12.64
C GLU A 722 0.45 -20.28 -13.98
N ALA A 723 -0.11 -20.91 -15.03
CA ALA A 723 -0.21 -20.34 -16.38
C ALA A 723 -1.46 -19.47 -16.61
#